data_AF-A0A8W8HW56-F1
#
_entry.id   AF-A0A8W8HW56-F1
#
_cell.length_a   1.000
_cell.length_b   1.000
_cell.length_c   1.000
_cell.angle_alpha   90.00
_cell.angle_beta   90.00
_cell.angle_gamma   90.00
#
_symmetry.space_group_name_H-M   'P 1'
#
loop_
_entity.id
_entity.type
_entity.pdbx_description
1 polymer ?
#
loop_
_entity_poly.entity_id
_entity_poly.type
_entity_poly.pdbx_seq_one_letter_code
_entity_poly.pdbx_strand_id
1 'polypeptide(L)'
;MPPKRKLSCSCRKHSEYCGGNEQSSYPVRRTDGYKIKKEVIGALISNGALSDRAMYLCEGCAQYAEKNMMTNKKRKLTELPTDINCKAVMDGIMRDKFTVEELSSIAKCLGSKISNSLSRDVYENKKIYGSDTFLEEFKLTEWLKNKNPVLVSFLEGIGGHCDQQLEIAKAVDACYYLANKQYVAPLSFFQNVLTYFLTGSKTAVKINSAGNPSGSYSTITNFLTNTEALQMPNKGDTFIFIDNNQVIERKWHVEADYKSKSSVITTRVNIVPDMQSDFQREDNFSPAVWRSPQVSTEEVNSIITDIRMEHDEFNRYRDTFINDILKKIMDGVAFEPNSGSERYTFIESGHSGERPLCSMGEPIIENPCSYESVEKVFDDILSTVSQSKRIWAIVGCDALPYTIGHRVLENVHSCPSCHHEFLTKAELVDHANTNKHDCDPKLCRKYKHIMLVPGLGHYEINMVKALFKLLWDVGLSRLAKMLGFCSPKAQLSCQNATDHHKSWQIIQIFLFSFSFELLQQYVHYARIQQEFPTADGYFQWIPHRPEMHRFLSDAVFGYCLALHVFRAGIRRNNSDAINVAKARFAPLFFGLSMPFYMETFFRDSVLRNKCPPELLNFLKKHESYSVSGNDCKGEGGDFVLESFNRNVKRLLPSGLPNEQGWIRACRNVERLAKVIKKK
;
A
#
# COMPACT_ATOMS: atom_id res chain seq x y z
N MET A 1 39.22 -29.22 -65.83
CA MET A 1 38.80 -29.62 -64.47
C MET A 1 39.21 -28.53 -63.50
N PRO A 2 38.27 -27.90 -62.77
CA PRO A 2 38.64 -26.88 -61.79
C PRO A 2 39.40 -27.54 -60.62
N PRO A 3 40.35 -26.85 -59.98
CA PRO A 3 41.21 -27.47 -58.97
C PRO A 3 40.37 -27.89 -57.76
N LYS A 4 40.51 -29.14 -57.31
CA LYS A 4 39.91 -29.62 -56.07
C LYS A 4 40.30 -28.65 -54.95
N ARG A 5 39.32 -27.92 -54.39
CA ARG A 5 39.52 -27.07 -53.19
C ARG A 5 40.20 -27.92 -52.12
N LYS A 6 41.43 -27.56 -51.72
CA LYS A 6 42.13 -28.23 -50.63
C LYS A 6 41.31 -28.02 -49.35
N LEU A 7 40.85 -29.12 -48.75
CA LEU A 7 40.21 -29.10 -47.43
C LEU A 7 41.23 -28.58 -46.40
N SER A 8 40.84 -27.58 -45.61
CA SER A 8 41.71 -26.99 -44.58
C SER A 8 41.30 -27.45 -43.18
N CYS A 9 42.30 -27.55 -42.30
CA CYS A 9 42.10 -27.90 -40.90
C CYS A 9 41.38 -26.75 -40.16
N SER A 10 40.34 -27.06 -39.38
CA SER A 10 39.58 -26.06 -38.58
C SER A 10 40.21 -25.78 -37.21
N CYS A 11 41.37 -26.36 -36.90
CA CYS A 11 42.07 -26.15 -35.62
C CYS A 11 42.68 -24.74 -35.57
N ARG A 12 42.30 -23.94 -34.58
CA ARG A 12 42.80 -22.56 -34.38
C ARG A 12 44.28 -22.51 -34.00
N LYS A 13 44.83 -23.62 -33.50
CA LYS A 13 46.24 -23.80 -33.13
C LYS A 13 46.99 -24.71 -34.12
N HIS A 14 46.55 -24.75 -35.38
CA HIS A 14 47.09 -25.68 -36.37
C HIS A 14 48.61 -25.51 -36.58
N SER A 15 49.11 -24.28 -36.68
CA SER A 15 50.54 -23.99 -36.81
C SER A 15 51.36 -24.51 -35.62
N GLU A 16 50.82 -24.39 -34.40
CA GLU A 16 51.46 -24.90 -33.18
C GLU A 16 51.52 -26.44 -33.18
N TYR A 17 50.42 -27.10 -33.56
CA TYR A 17 50.31 -28.55 -33.45
C TYR A 17 50.99 -29.31 -34.60
N CYS A 18 51.14 -28.65 -35.75
CA CYS A 18 51.72 -29.22 -36.96
C CYS A 18 53.08 -28.60 -37.34
N GLY A 19 53.70 -27.81 -36.47
CA GLY A 19 55.08 -27.35 -36.63
C GLY A 19 55.30 -26.23 -37.64
N GLY A 20 54.36 -25.28 -37.77
CA GLY A 20 54.53 -24.02 -38.50
C GLY A 20 54.36 -24.07 -40.02
N ASN A 21 54.11 -25.24 -40.63
CA ASN A 21 53.87 -25.33 -42.08
C ASN A 21 52.36 -25.23 -42.41
N GLU A 22 51.96 -24.13 -43.07
CA GLU A 22 50.58 -23.92 -43.58
C GLU A 22 50.16 -24.92 -44.67
N GLN A 23 51.08 -25.76 -45.15
CA GLN A 23 50.80 -26.90 -46.01
C GLN A 23 51.34 -28.20 -45.40
N SER A 24 50.92 -28.50 -44.17
CA SER A 24 51.17 -29.81 -43.57
C SER A 24 50.60 -30.92 -44.48
N SER A 25 51.39 -31.95 -44.81
CA SER A 25 51.01 -33.07 -45.69
C SER A 25 49.98 -34.03 -45.07
N TYR A 26 49.42 -33.68 -43.91
CA TYR A 26 48.48 -34.52 -43.18
C TYR A 26 47.09 -34.53 -43.84
N PRO A 27 46.49 -35.71 -44.04
CA PRO A 27 45.13 -35.81 -44.54
C PRO A 27 44.14 -35.06 -43.65
N VAL A 28 43.27 -34.24 -44.26
CA VAL A 28 42.17 -33.57 -43.56
C VAL A 28 40.92 -34.45 -43.59
N ARG A 29 40.34 -34.72 -42.42
CA ARG A 29 39.19 -35.61 -42.24
C ARG A 29 38.05 -34.87 -41.56
N ARG A 30 36.82 -35.38 -41.72
CA ARG A 30 35.67 -34.84 -40.99
C ARG A 30 35.74 -35.18 -39.52
N THR A 31 35.34 -34.25 -38.67
CA THR A 31 35.27 -34.40 -37.22
C THR A 31 34.18 -35.38 -36.78
N ASP A 32 33.10 -35.53 -37.54
CA ASP A 32 32.04 -36.51 -37.25
C ASP A 32 32.30 -37.93 -37.80
N GLY A 33 33.44 -38.14 -38.49
CA GLY A 33 33.79 -39.41 -39.10
C GLY A 33 34.51 -40.38 -38.14
N TYR A 34 34.41 -41.68 -38.42
CA TYR A 34 34.99 -42.76 -37.59
C TYR A 34 36.53 -42.75 -37.46
N LYS A 35 37.24 -41.96 -38.28
CA LYS A 35 38.71 -41.96 -38.33
C LYS A 35 39.38 -41.07 -37.28
N ILE A 36 38.64 -40.17 -36.64
CA ILE A 36 39.15 -39.34 -35.53
C ILE A 36 38.32 -39.69 -34.30
N LYS A 37 38.99 -40.08 -33.21
CA LYS A 37 38.29 -40.48 -31.98
C LYS A 37 37.52 -39.29 -31.39
N LYS A 38 36.28 -39.51 -30.97
CA LYS A 38 35.42 -38.47 -30.34
C LYS A 38 36.09 -37.80 -29.15
N GLU A 39 36.87 -38.56 -28.37
CA GLU A 39 37.61 -38.08 -27.20
C GLU A 39 38.64 -36.99 -27.57
N VAL A 40 39.27 -37.12 -28.75
CA VAL A 40 40.27 -36.16 -29.26
C VAL A 40 39.60 -34.85 -29.65
N ILE A 41 38.43 -34.94 -30.27
CA ILE A 41 37.63 -33.77 -30.65
C ILE A 41 37.11 -33.06 -29.39
N GLY A 42 36.61 -33.82 -28.41
CA GLY A 42 36.19 -33.29 -27.12
C GLY A 42 37.32 -32.53 -26.42
N ALA A 43 38.52 -33.11 -26.35
CA ALA A 43 39.69 -32.47 -25.74
C ALA A 43 40.09 -31.17 -26.46
N LEU A 44 40.03 -31.15 -27.79
CA LEU A 44 40.33 -29.96 -28.61
C LEU A 44 39.25 -28.86 -28.49
N ILE A 45 37.98 -29.22 -28.24
CA ILE A 45 36.93 -28.24 -27.97
C ILE A 45 37.12 -27.66 -26.56
N SER A 46 37.36 -28.51 -25.56
CA SER A 46 37.54 -28.09 -24.17
C SER A 46 38.77 -27.19 -23.96
N ASN A 47 39.82 -27.33 -24.77
CA ASN A 47 41.00 -26.46 -24.70
C ASN A 47 40.92 -25.23 -25.64
N GLY A 48 39.78 -25.03 -26.32
CA GLY A 48 39.54 -23.91 -27.22
C GLY A 48 40.29 -23.96 -28.56
N ALA A 49 41.00 -25.05 -28.87
CA ALA A 49 41.70 -25.22 -30.14
C ALA A 49 40.75 -25.55 -31.31
N LEU A 50 39.54 -26.01 -31.02
CA LEU A 50 38.52 -26.37 -32.01
C LEU A 50 37.14 -25.83 -31.58
N SER A 51 36.32 -25.35 -32.52
CA SER A 51 34.92 -24.99 -32.23
C SER A 51 34.04 -26.25 -32.28
N ASP A 52 32.98 -26.24 -31.48
CA ASP A 52 31.85 -27.18 -31.53
C ASP A 52 31.20 -27.35 -32.92
N ARG A 53 31.32 -26.34 -33.80
CA ARG A 53 30.83 -26.36 -35.18
C ARG A 53 31.89 -26.71 -36.22
N ALA A 54 33.11 -27.07 -35.82
CA ALA A 54 34.20 -27.37 -36.73
C ALA A 54 33.93 -28.67 -37.51
N MET A 55 33.98 -28.61 -38.84
CA MET A 55 33.69 -29.76 -39.70
C MET A 55 34.92 -30.62 -40.04
N TYR A 56 36.13 -30.05 -40.02
CA TYR A 56 37.33 -30.72 -40.56
C TYR A 56 38.55 -30.55 -39.66
N LEU A 57 39.29 -31.64 -39.43
CA LEU A 57 40.51 -31.66 -38.63
C LEU A 57 41.59 -32.47 -39.37
N CYS A 58 42.82 -31.97 -39.41
CA CYS A 58 43.94 -32.72 -40.00
C CYS A 58 44.47 -33.78 -39.04
N GLU A 59 45.02 -34.84 -39.62
CA GLU A 59 45.58 -35.97 -38.87
C GLU A 59 46.75 -35.54 -37.96
N GLY A 60 47.54 -34.53 -38.35
CA GLY A 60 48.61 -33.98 -37.51
C GLY A 60 48.09 -33.33 -36.23
N CYS A 61 47.02 -32.53 -36.31
CA CYS A 61 46.37 -31.96 -35.11
C CYS A 61 45.73 -33.03 -34.25
N ALA A 62 45.12 -34.05 -34.88
CA ALA A 62 44.54 -35.18 -34.15
C ALA A 62 45.62 -36.01 -33.43
N GLN A 63 46.74 -36.32 -34.09
CA GLN A 63 47.86 -37.06 -33.52
C GLN A 63 48.57 -36.26 -32.42
N TYR A 64 48.75 -34.95 -32.61
CA TYR A 64 49.29 -34.08 -31.56
C TYR A 64 48.39 -34.09 -30.33
N ALA A 65 47.07 -33.98 -30.53
CA ALA A 65 46.09 -34.06 -29.46
C ALA A 65 46.08 -35.45 -28.80
N GLU A 66 46.11 -36.55 -29.55
CA GLU A 66 46.21 -37.91 -29.01
C GLU A 66 47.49 -38.14 -28.21
N LYS A 67 48.65 -37.67 -28.73
CA LYS A 67 49.93 -37.78 -28.04
C LYS A 67 49.93 -36.96 -26.75
N ASN A 68 49.28 -35.79 -26.75
CA ASN A 68 49.15 -34.97 -25.54
C ASN A 68 48.05 -35.43 -24.57
N MET A 69 47.06 -36.17 -25.06
CA MET A 69 46.12 -36.93 -24.22
C MET A 69 46.81 -38.13 -23.58
N MET A 70 47.74 -38.76 -24.29
CA MET A 70 48.58 -39.86 -23.78
C MET A 70 49.65 -39.38 -22.79
N THR A 71 50.24 -38.19 -22.96
CA THR A 71 51.12 -37.59 -21.93
C THR A 71 50.33 -37.09 -20.72
N ASN A 72 49.05 -36.74 -20.86
CA ASN A 72 48.16 -36.53 -19.71
C ASN A 72 47.69 -37.85 -19.05
N LYS A 73 47.58 -38.98 -19.79
CA LYS A 73 47.38 -40.33 -19.21
C LYS A 73 48.67 -40.95 -18.65
N LYS A 74 49.86 -40.50 -19.09
CA LYS A 74 51.18 -40.89 -18.60
C LYS A 74 51.90 -39.81 -17.78
N ARG A 75 51.18 -38.79 -17.30
CA ARG A 75 51.40 -38.40 -15.91
C ARG A 75 50.84 -39.55 -15.08
N LYS A 76 51.71 -40.56 -14.90
CA LYS A 76 51.74 -41.30 -13.64
C LYS A 76 51.41 -40.26 -12.58
N LEU A 77 50.39 -40.56 -11.79
CA LEU A 77 50.51 -40.29 -10.38
C LEU A 77 51.96 -40.70 -10.00
N THR A 78 52.90 -39.75 -10.04
CA THR A 78 53.66 -39.50 -8.83
C THR A 78 52.57 -39.43 -7.80
N GLU A 79 52.50 -40.48 -6.99
CA GLU A 79 51.71 -40.55 -5.78
C GLU A 79 51.39 -39.12 -5.37
N LEU A 80 50.15 -38.68 -5.62
CA LEU A 80 49.60 -37.63 -4.78
C LEU A 80 49.94 -38.13 -3.38
N PRO A 81 50.68 -37.36 -2.56
CA PRO A 81 50.91 -37.78 -1.19
C PRO A 81 49.55 -38.27 -0.68
N THR A 82 49.47 -39.56 -0.39
CA THR A 82 48.23 -40.17 0.12
C THR A 82 47.84 -39.57 1.47
N ASP A 83 48.69 -38.69 2.00
CA ASP A 83 48.36 -37.66 2.95
C ASP A 83 48.87 -36.30 2.44
N ILE A 84 48.09 -35.57 1.62
CA ILE A 84 48.09 -34.12 1.80
C ILE A 84 47.50 -33.95 3.19
N ASN A 85 48.40 -33.85 4.17
CA ASN A 85 48.00 -33.54 5.52
C ASN A 85 47.48 -32.10 5.47
N CYS A 86 46.17 -31.93 5.23
CA CYS A 86 45.52 -30.62 5.21
C CYS A 86 45.82 -29.87 6.51
N LYS A 87 46.01 -30.58 7.62
CA LYS A 87 46.47 -30.02 8.89
C LYS A 87 47.90 -29.49 8.79
N ALA A 88 48.83 -30.19 8.14
CA ALA A 88 50.19 -29.68 7.91
C ALA A 88 50.23 -28.46 6.97
N VAL A 89 49.37 -28.41 5.95
CA VAL A 89 49.24 -27.23 5.08
C VAL A 89 48.63 -26.06 5.87
N MET A 90 47.55 -26.29 6.63
CA MET A 90 46.95 -25.26 7.50
C MET A 90 47.92 -24.79 8.58
N ASP A 91 48.61 -25.71 9.26
CA ASP A 91 49.64 -25.41 10.27
C ASP A 91 50.83 -24.66 9.65
N GLY A 92 51.18 -24.96 8.41
CA GLY A 92 52.21 -24.24 7.66
C GLY A 92 51.79 -22.82 7.32
N ILE A 93 50.53 -22.62 6.90
CA ILE A 93 49.95 -21.29 6.64
C ILE A 93 49.90 -20.47 7.94
N MET A 94 49.39 -21.06 9.03
CA MET A 94 49.24 -20.37 10.33
C MET A 94 50.57 -20.07 11.04
N ARG A 95 51.67 -20.71 10.63
CA ARG A 95 53.02 -20.51 11.17
C ARG A 95 53.95 -19.79 10.18
N ASP A 96 53.39 -19.13 9.16
CA ASP A 96 54.12 -18.36 8.14
C ASP A 96 55.26 -19.14 7.45
N LYS A 97 55.04 -20.44 7.19
CA LYS A 97 56.04 -21.31 6.55
C LYS A 97 56.06 -21.23 5.03
N PHE A 98 55.09 -20.55 4.43
CA PHE A 98 54.97 -20.39 2.99
C PHE A 98 55.34 -18.96 2.59
N THR A 99 55.96 -18.81 1.41
CA THR A 99 56.21 -17.47 0.87
C THR A 99 54.91 -16.84 0.36
N VAL A 100 54.93 -15.52 0.15
CA VAL A 100 53.79 -14.78 -0.41
C VAL A 100 53.41 -15.31 -1.80
N GLU A 101 54.38 -15.73 -2.62
CA GLU A 101 54.17 -16.31 -3.94
C GLU A 101 53.49 -17.69 -3.88
N GLU A 102 53.86 -18.51 -2.90
CA GLU A 102 53.27 -19.83 -2.67
C GLU A 102 51.82 -19.70 -2.19
N LEU A 103 51.57 -18.81 -1.21
CA LEU A 103 50.22 -18.49 -0.74
C LEU A 103 49.34 -17.93 -1.85
N SER A 104 49.90 -17.04 -2.69
CA SER A 104 49.20 -16.49 -3.86
C SER A 104 48.85 -17.58 -4.88
N SER A 105 49.73 -18.55 -5.07
CA SER A 105 49.51 -19.68 -5.99
C SER A 105 48.42 -20.63 -5.47
N ILE A 106 48.41 -20.90 -4.17
CA ILE A 106 47.34 -21.68 -3.51
C ILE A 106 45.99 -20.97 -3.69
N ALA A 107 45.91 -19.67 -3.39
CA ALA A 107 44.69 -18.88 -3.56
C ALA A 107 44.18 -18.88 -5.00
N LYS A 108 45.09 -18.72 -5.98
CA LYS A 108 44.75 -18.73 -7.41
C LYS A 108 44.23 -20.09 -7.88
N CYS A 109 44.79 -21.19 -7.39
CA CYS A 109 44.30 -22.54 -7.69
C CYS A 109 42.90 -22.76 -7.11
N LEU A 110 42.67 -22.34 -5.86
CA LEU A 110 41.38 -22.43 -5.20
C LEU A 110 40.31 -21.64 -5.98
N GLY A 111 40.60 -20.38 -6.32
CA GLY A 111 39.70 -19.53 -7.11
C GLY A 111 39.37 -20.13 -8.48
N SER A 112 40.36 -20.69 -9.17
CA SER A 112 40.18 -21.34 -10.47
C SER A 112 39.28 -22.59 -10.40
N LYS A 113 39.35 -23.35 -9.29
CA LYS A 113 38.47 -24.51 -9.06
C LYS A 113 37.03 -24.09 -8.80
N ILE A 114 36.83 -23.03 -8.00
CA ILE A 114 35.50 -22.50 -7.65
C ILE A 114 34.83 -21.86 -8.89
N SER A 115 35.56 -21.12 -9.72
CA SER A 115 35.03 -20.38 -10.88
C SER A 115 34.15 -21.22 -11.82
N ASN A 116 34.53 -22.48 -12.08
CA ASN A 116 33.73 -23.40 -12.90
C ASN A 116 32.39 -23.80 -12.26
N SER A 117 32.36 -23.92 -10.92
CA SER A 117 31.13 -24.17 -10.16
C SER A 117 30.21 -22.96 -10.17
N LEU A 118 30.76 -21.75 -10.00
CA LEU A 118 29.98 -20.51 -9.99
C LEU A 118 29.26 -20.28 -11.32
N SER A 119 29.94 -20.55 -12.43
CA SER A 119 29.37 -20.38 -13.77
C SER A 119 28.14 -21.27 -13.99
N ARG A 120 28.12 -22.47 -13.40
CA ARG A 120 26.98 -23.39 -13.42
C ARG A 120 25.84 -22.89 -12.52
N ASP A 121 26.16 -22.52 -11.28
CA ASP A 121 25.16 -21.98 -10.35
C ASP A 121 24.48 -20.73 -10.90
N VAL A 122 25.22 -19.82 -11.55
CA VAL A 122 24.66 -18.61 -12.18
C VAL A 122 23.61 -18.96 -13.25
N TYR A 123 23.83 -20.03 -14.00
CA TYR A 123 22.90 -20.48 -15.03
C TYR A 123 21.63 -21.11 -14.42
N GLU A 124 21.79 -21.94 -13.39
CA GLU A 124 20.69 -22.58 -12.67
C GLU A 124 19.83 -21.57 -11.89
N ASN A 125 20.45 -20.49 -11.39
CA ASN A 125 19.78 -19.43 -10.63
C ASN A 125 19.33 -18.23 -11.49
N LYS A 126 19.24 -18.39 -12.82
CA LYS A 126 18.90 -17.31 -13.73
C LYS A 126 17.49 -16.78 -13.46
N LYS A 127 17.35 -15.46 -13.27
CA LYS A 127 16.08 -14.73 -13.00
C LYS A 127 15.42 -14.98 -11.65
N ILE A 128 16.05 -15.66 -10.69
CA ILE A 128 15.51 -15.81 -9.32
C ILE A 128 15.19 -14.45 -8.67
N TYR A 129 15.96 -13.41 -8.99
CA TYR A 129 15.73 -12.05 -8.52
C TYR A 129 14.35 -11.47 -8.87
N GLY A 130 13.66 -12.02 -9.87
CA GLY A 130 12.34 -11.58 -10.31
C GLY A 130 11.18 -12.44 -9.78
N SER A 131 11.47 -13.45 -8.95
CA SER A 131 10.45 -14.31 -8.32
C SER A 131 9.94 -13.66 -7.04
N ASP A 132 8.63 -13.42 -6.98
CA ASP A 132 7.97 -12.85 -5.81
C ASP A 132 8.04 -13.81 -4.61
N THR A 133 7.84 -15.12 -4.85
CA THR A 133 8.00 -16.17 -3.84
C THR A 133 9.40 -16.17 -3.23
N PHE A 134 10.44 -16.03 -4.05
CA PHE A 134 11.81 -15.98 -3.55
C PHE A 134 12.06 -14.76 -2.66
N LEU A 135 11.55 -13.57 -3.03
CA LEU A 135 11.69 -12.36 -2.22
C LEU A 135 10.90 -12.46 -0.90
N GLU A 136 9.74 -13.12 -0.91
CA GLU A 136 8.90 -13.31 0.27
C GLU A 136 9.51 -14.32 1.26
N GLU A 137 10.18 -15.36 0.79
CA GLU A 137 10.73 -16.46 1.60
C GLU A 137 12.24 -16.34 1.85
N PHE A 138 12.89 -15.28 1.37
CA PHE A 138 14.33 -15.13 1.44
C PHE A 138 14.87 -15.24 2.87
N LYS A 139 15.65 -16.30 3.13
CA LYS A 139 16.40 -16.51 4.37
C LYS A 139 17.89 -16.44 4.07
N LEU A 140 18.58 -15.51 4.73
CA LEU A 140 20.01 -15.26 4.53
C LEU A 140 20.88 -16.51 4.75
N THR A 141 20.59 -17.26 5.82
CA THR A 141 21.32 -18.49 6.18
C THR A 141 21.10 -19.61 5.16
N GLU A 142 19.87 -19.76 4.65
CA GLU A 142 19.54 -20.74 3.62
C GLU A 142 20.15 -20.35 2.27
N TRP A 143 20.14 -19.06 1.93
CA TRP A 143 20.79 -18.53 0.75
C TRP A 143 22.28 -18.89 0.73
N LEU A 144 23.00 -18.63 1.82
CA LEU A 144 24.43 -18.95 1.94
C LEU A 144 24.71 -20.45 1.89
N LYS A 145 23.90 -21.29 2.57
CA LYS A 145 24.02 -22.76 2.52
C LYS A 145 23.89 -23.33 1.11
N ASN A 146 23.08 -22.68 0.28
CA ASN A 146 22.84 -23.09 -1.11
C ASN A 146 23.88 -22.53 -2.10
N LYS A 147 24.96 -21.88 -1.62
CA LYS A 147 26.09 -21.44 -2.45
C LYS A 147 27.29 -22.36 -2.29
N ASN A 148 28.24 -22.22 -3.21
CA ASN A 148 29.50 -22.96 -3.17
C ASN A 148 30.16 -22.88 -1.76
N PRO A 149 30.25 -24.00 -1.03
CA PRO A 149 30.66 -23.99 0.37
C PRO A 149 32.13 -23.57 0.55
N VAL A 150 32.98 -23.85 -0.44
CA VAL A 150 34.39 -23.46 -0.40
C VAL A 150 34.55 -21.94 -0.47
N LEU A 151 33.74 -21.27 -1.32
CA LEU A 151 33.72 -19.81 -1.40
C LEU A 151 33.20 -19.19 -0.10
N VAL A 152 32.11 -19.73 0.45
CA VAL A 152 31.52 -19.24 1.71
C VAL A 152 32.51 -19.38 2.85
N SER A 153 33.12 -20.55 3.03
CA SER A 153 34.14 -20.77 4.08
C SER A 153 35.39 -19.92 3.90
N PHE A 154 35.80 -19.65 2.66
CA PHE A 154 36.92 -18.74 2.39
C PHE A 154 36.60 -17.30 2.83
N LEU A 155 35.39 -16.81 2.53
CA LEU A 155 34.94 -15.47 2.94
C LEU A 155 34.67 -15.39 4.44
N GLU A 156 34.18 -16.46 5.08
CA GLU A 156 34.07 -16.57 6.54
C GLU A 156 35.46 -16.48 7.20
N GLY A 157 36.47 -17.12 6.60
CA GLY A 157 37.86 -17.00 7.07
C GLY A 157 38.43 -15.59 6.98
N ILE A 158 37.93 -14.76 6.04
CA ILE A 158 38.31 -13.35 5.91
C ILE A 158 37.50 -12.46 6.88
N GLY A 159 36.18 -12.68 6.98
CA GLY A 159 35.24 -11.83 7.73
C GLY A 159 35.08 -12.18 9.22
N GLY A 160 35.55 -13.35 9.66
CA GLY A 160 35.36 -13.88 11.01
C GLY A 160 34.05 -14.67 11.18
N HIS A 161 34.07 -15.70 12.04
CA HIS A 161 32.91 -16.53 12.33
C HIS A 161 31.93 -15.80 13.27
N CYS A 162 30.82 -15.27 12.74
CA CYS A 162 29.42 -15.46 13.20
C CYS A 162 28.52 -14.23 12.91
N ASP A 163 29.03 -12.99 13.01
CA ASP A 163 28.17 -11.80 13.04
C ASP A 163 27.99 -11.07 11.70
N GLN A 164 28.74 -11.43 10.65
CA GLN A 164 28.79 -10.71 9.37
C GLN A 164 28.13 -11.45 8.20
N GLN A 165 27.08 -12.25 8.46
CA GLN A 165 26.45 -13.09 7.42
C GLN A 165 25.92 -12.27 6.23
N LEU A 166 25.47 -11.03 6.45
CA LEU A 166 24.95 -10.17 5.38
C LEU A 166 26.08 -9.68 4.46
N GLU A 167 27.22 -9.32 5.04
CA GLU A 167 28.43 -8.89 4.37
C GLU A 167 29.03 -10.04 3.57
N ILE A 168 29.07 -11.24 4.16
CA ILE A 168 29.49 -12.47 3.48
C ILE A 168 28.57 -12.75 2.30
N ALA A 169 27.24 -12.65 2.44
CA ALA A 169 26.31 -12.85 1.33
C ALA A 169 26.53 -11.85 0.19
N LYS A 170 26.76 -10.57 0.51
CA LYS A 170 27.09 -9.54 -0.49
C LYS A 170 28.42 -9.84 -1.20
N ALA A 171 29.44 -10.30 -0.46
CA ALA A 171 30.73 -10.68 -1.01
C ALA A 171 30.61 -11.91 -1.93
N VAL A 172 29.82 -12.92 -1.53
CA VAL A 172 29.49 -14.07 -2.37
C VAL A 172 28.84 -13.60 -3.67
N ASP A 173 27.81 -12.77 -3.60
CA ASP A 173 27.14 -12.24 -4.78
C ASP A 173 28.10 -11.45 -5.70
N ALA A 174 29.03 -10.67 -5.13
CA ALA A 174 30.07 -9.98 -5.89
C ALA A 174 31.04 -10.95 -6.58
N CYS A 175 31.40 -12.07 -5.96
CA CYS A 175 32.21 -13.11 -6.60
C CYS A 175 31.47 -13.78 -7.78
N TYR A 176 30.15 -14.00 -7.64
CA TYR A 176 29.32 -14.49 -8.74
C TYR A 176 29.24 -13.49 -9.89
N TYR A 177 29.13 -12.19 -9.57
CA TYR A 177 29.17 -11.10 -10.55
C TYR A 177 30.51 -11.02 -11.29
N LEU A 178 31.61 -11.25 -10.58
CA LEU A 178 32.95 -11.31 -11.16
C LEU A 178 33.07 -12.47 -12.15
N ALA A 179 32.52 -13.64 -11.81
CA ALA A 179 32.48 -14.80 -12.70
C ALA A 179 31.56 -14.60 -13.91
N ASN A 180 30.45 -13.87 -13.74
CA ASN A 180 29.51 -13.55 -14.81
C ASN A 180 28.87 -12.16 -14.60
N LYS A 181 29.26 -11.18 -15.43
CA LYS A 181 28.74 -9.81 -15.38
C LYS A 181 27.25 -9.66 -15.71
N GLN A 182 26.58 -10.72 -16.16
CA GLN A 182 25.14 -10.74 -16.36
C GLN A 182 24.38 -11.28 -15.15
N TYR A 183 25.07 -11.78 -14.12
CA TYR A 183 24.45 -12.24 -12.89
C TYR A 183 23.80 -11.06 -12.16
N VAL A 184 22.54 -11.26 -11.78
CA VAL A 184 21.78 -10.32 -10.95
C VAL A 184 21.42 -11.06 -9.67
N ALA A 185 22.08 -10.64 -8.59
CA ALA A 185 21.89 -11.18 -7.26
C ALA A 185 20.55 -10.70 -6.69
N PRO A 186 19.72 -11.58 -6.13
CA PRO A 186 18.43 -11.20 -5.57
C PRO A 186 18.53 -10.13 -4.47
N LEU A 187 19.49 -10.25 -3.55
CA LEU A 187 19.68 -9.30 -2.44
C LEU A 187 20.06 -7.91 -2.95
N SER A 188 21.07 -7.83 -3.82
CA SER A 188 21.52 -6.57 -4.42
C SER A 188 20.46 -5.98 -5.36
N PHE A 189 19.74 -6.81 -6.10
CA PHE A 189 18.64 -6.39 -6.95
C PHE A 189 17.54 -5.73 -6.13
N PHE A 190 17.10 -6.36 -5.04
CA PHE A 190 16.08 -5.79 -4.17
C PHE A 190 16.53 -4.48 -3.51
N GLN A 191 17.79 -4.39 -3.07
CA GLN A 191 18.36 -3.12 -2.58
C GLN A 191 18.30 -2.01 -3.63
N ASN A 192 18.50 -2.37 -4.90
CA ASN A 192 18.47 -1.42 -6.00
C ASN A 192 17.05 -1.09 -6.45
N VAL A 193 16.09 -2.02 -6.34
CA VAL A 193 14.64 -1.73 -6.44
C VAL A 193 14.24 -0.73 -5.36
N LEU A 194 14.62 -0.95 -4.10
CA LEU A 194 14.37 0.00 -3.00
C LEU A 194 15.05 1.35 -3.23
N THR A 195 16.27 1.36 -3.74
CA THR A 195 16.99 2.61 -4.05
C THR A 195 16.30 3.37 -5.17
N TYR A 196 15.96 2.69 -6.28
CA TYR A 196 15.21 3.28 -7.38
C TYR A 196 13.91 3.89 -6.89
N PHE A 197 13.21 3.14 -6.06
CA PHE A 197 11.95 3.49 -5.48
C PHE A 197 12.03 4.72 -4.56
N LEU A 198 12.99 4.73 -3.63
CA LEU A 198 13.15 5.84 -2.67
C LEU A 198 13.63 7.13 -3.35
N THR A 199 14.34 7.02 -4.48
CA THR A 199 15.00 8.16 -5.14
C THR A 199 14.35 8.58 -6.46
N GLY A 200 13.53 7.74 -7.08
CA GLY A 200 13.09 7.88 -8.47
C GLY A 200 14.23 7.95 -9.50
N SER A 201 15.49 7.72 -9.08
CA SER A 201 16.66 8.16 -9.84
C SER A 201 17.26 7.02 -10.65
N LYS A 202 17.15 7.12 -11.98
CA LYS A 202 17.90 6.26 -12.92
C LYS A 202 19.40 6.35 -12.67
N THR A 203 19.90 7.51 -12.25
CA THR A 203 21.31 7.72 -11.92
C THR A 203 21.72 6.97 -10.66
N ALA A 204 20.91 7.04 -9.59
CA ALA A 204 21.18 6.27 -8.37
C ALA A 204 21.22 4.76 -8.65
N VAL A 205 20.28 4.28 -9.46
CA VAL A 205 20.27 2.88 -9.92
C VAL A 205 21.52 2.54 -10.71
N LYS A 206 21.92 3.38 -11.67
CA LYS A 206 23.13 3.18 -12.48
C LYS A 206 24.39 3.15 -11.63
N ILE A 207 24.51 4.04 -10.64
CA ILE A 207 25.64 4.07 -9.71
C ILE A 207 25.69 2.75 -8.94
N ASN A 208 24.56 2.31 -8.39
CA ASN A 208 24.51 1.08 -7.61
C ASN A 208 24.74 -0.19 -8.47
N SER A 209 24.32 -0.17 -9.73
CA SER A 209 24.51 -1.29 -10.67
C SER A 209 25.85 -1.30 -11.41
N ALA A 210 26.63 -0.21 -11.35
CA ALA A 210 27.99 -0.20 -11.88
C ALA A 210 28.95 -1.05 -11.04
N GLY A 211 28.75 -1.10 -9.72
CA GLY A 211 29.64 -1.80 -8.78
C GLY A 211 29.09 -3.11 -8.21
N ASN A 212 27.78 -3.38 -8.34
CA ASN A 212 27.14 -4.53 -7.69
C ASN A 212 26.30 -5.35 -8.69
N PRO A 213 26.04 -6.65 -8.43
CA PRO A 213 25.12 -7.49 -9.20
C PRO A 213 23.65 -7.13 -8.96
N SER A 214 23.30 -5.85 -9.05
CA SER A 214 22.01 -5.32 -8.63
C SER A 214 21.02 -5.10 -9.76
N GLY A 215 21.36 -5.55 -10.98
CA GLY A 215 20.56 -5.37 -12.18
C GLY A 215 20.53 -3.93 -12.68
N SER A 216 20.37 -3.75 -13.98
CA SER A 216 20.33 -2.42 -14.57
C SER A 216 18.98 -1.74 -14.35
N TYR A 217 18.88 -0.45 -14.69
CA TYR A 217 17.62 0.25 -14.74
C TYR A 217 16.55 -0.49 -15.57
N SER A 218 16.93 -1.06 -16.72
CA SER A 218 15.98 -1.83 -17.53
C SER A 218 15.50 -3.09 -16.82
N THR A 219 16.36 -3.75 -16.04
CA THR A 219 15.97 -4.91 -15.23
C THR A 219 14.93 -4.53 -14.18
N ILE A 220 15.13 -3.40 -13.49
CA ILE A 220 14.18 -2.88 -12.50
C ILE A 220 12.86 -2.47 -13.17
N THR A 221 12.90 -1.72 -14.26
CA THR A 221 11.67 -1.32 -14.95
C THR A 221 10.90 -2.54 -15.44
N ASN A 222 11.58 -3.54 -15.98
CA ASN A 222 10.95 -4.80 -16.44
C ASN A 222 10.30 -5.59 -15.30
N PHE A 223 10.92 -5.59 -14.12
CA PHE A 223 10.35 -6.21 -12.91
C PHE A 223 9.08 -5.48 -12.44
N LEU A 224 9.02 -4.16 -12.63
CA LEU A 224 7.87 -3.34 -12.23
C LEU A 224 6.78 -3.23 -13.31
N THR A 225 7.08 -3.48 -14.60
CA THR A 225 6.08 -3.43 -15.68
C THR A 225 5.15 -4.63 -15.72
N ASN A 226 5.55 -5.78 -15.16
CA ASN A 226 4.76 -7.00 -15.22
C ASN A 226 3.69 -7.03 -14.12
N THR A 227 2.62 -6.24 -14.29
CA THR A 227 1.53 -6.17 -13.33
C THR A 227 0.18 -6.26 -14.02
N GLU A 228 -0.49 -7.40 -13.81
CA GLU A 228 -1.89 -7.59 -14.19
C GLU A 228 -2.76 -6.49 -13.56
N ALA A 229 -3.88 -6.17 -14.21
CA ALA A 229 -4.84 -5.22 -13.66
C ALA A 229 -5.35 -5.73 -12.31
N LEU A 230 -5.42 -4.84 -11.31
CA LEU A 230 -5.87 -5.19 -9.97
C LEU A 230 -7.33 -5.66 -10.03
N GLN A 231 -7.55 -6.88 -9.59
CA GLN A 231 -8.88 -7.48 -9.55
C GLN A 231 -9.53 -7.22 -8.20
N MET A 232 -10.85 -7.03 -8.21
CA MET A 232 -11.61 -6.93 -6.97
C MET A 232 -11.69 -8.31 -6.28
N PRO A 233 -11.67 -8.39 -4.94
CA PRO A 233 -11.83 -9.66 -4.24
C PRO A 233 -13.10 -10.40 -4.64
N ASN A 234 -13.01 -11.71 -4.86
CA ASN A 234 -14.14 -12.54 -5.35
C ASN A 234 -15.01 -13.15 -4.23
N LYS A 235 -14.70 -12.92 -2.95
CA LYS A 235 -15.43 -13.45 -1.79
C LYS A 235 -15.89 -12.30 -0.89
N GLY A 236 -16.99 -12.51 -0.18
CA GLY A 236 -17.56 -11.56 0.77
C GLY A 236 -18.17 -10.32 0.12
N ASP A 237 -18.89 -9.52 0.91
CA ASP A 237 -19.30 -8.17 0.50
C ASP A 237 -18.12 -7.20 0.58
N THR A 238 -18.06 -6.25 -0.35
CA THR A 238 -16.94 -5.31 -0.50
C THR A 238 -17.40 -3.87 -0.39
N PHE A 239 -16.73 -3.12 0.46
CA PHE A 239 -16.78 -1.66 0.50
C PHE A 239 -15.67 -1.09 -0.38
N ILE A 240 -16.03 -0.23 -1.33
CA ILE A 240 -15.09 0.43 -2.23
C ILE A 240 -14.92 1.87 -1.76
N PHE A 241 -13.81 2.21 -1.14
CA PHE A 241 -13.52 3.60 -0.79
C PHE A 241 -12.72 4.26 -1.89
N ILE A 242 -13.06 5.50 -2.25
CA ILE A 242 -12.37 6.30 -3.26
C ILE A 242 -11.84 7.62 -2.67
N ASP A 243 -10.69 8.07 -3.17
CA ASP A 243 -10.08 9.36 -2.82
C ASP A 243 -9.57 10.05 -4.08
N ASN A 244 -9.91 11.32 -4.21
CA ASN A 244 -9.70 12.16 -5.39
C ASN A 244 -8.70 13.30 -5.16
N ASN A 245 -7.72 13.14 -4.25
CA ASN A 245 -6.69 14.16 -4.00
C ASN A 245 -5.28 13.76 -4.51
N GLN A 246 -5.19 12.82 -5.46
CA GLN A 246 -3.91 12.31 -5.95
C GLN A 246 -3.42 13.08 -7.20
N VAL A 247 -2.55 14.07 -7.01
CA VAL A 247 -2.07 14.97 -8.08
C VAL A 247 -1.06 14.26 -9.01
N ILE A 248 -1.33 14.30 -10.33
CA ILE A 248 -0.49 13.76 -11.41
C ILE A 248 0.45 14.84 -11.97
N GLU A 249 -0.08 16.03 -12.24
CA GLU A 249 0.66 17.12 -12.88
C GLU A 249 0.20 18.49 -12.34
N ARG A 250 1.10 19.48 -12.30
CA ARG A 250 0.75 20.90 -12.19
C ARG A 250 1.00 21.51 -13.56
N LYS A 251 -0.06 21.82 -14.32
CA LYS A 251 0.09 22.62 -15.53
C LYS A 251 0.37 24.07 -15.14
N TRP A 252 1.61 24.50 -15.31
CA TRP A 252 2.04 25.89 -15.11
C TRP A 252 1.65 26.76 -16.32
N HIS A 253 0.36 26.85 -16.62
CA HIS A 253 -0.15 27.96 -17.44
C HIS A 253 -0.61 29.03 -16.47
N VAL A 254 0.29 29.99 -16.20
CA VAL A 254 -0.04 31.21 -15.47
C VAL A 254 -0.52 32.22 -16.50
N GLU A 255 -1.81 32.23 -16.76
CA GLU A 255 -2.49 33.43 -17.23
C GLU A 255 -3.23 34.03 -16.04
N ALA A 256 -3.28 35.36 -15.97
CA ALA A 256 -4.12 36.04 -14.99
C ALA A 256 -5.54 35.46 -15.13
N ASP A 257 -6.11 34.99 -14.01
CA ASP A 257 -7.46 34.43 -13.87
C ASP A 257 -7.64 32.90 -14.05
N TYR A 258 -6.62 32.12 -14.44
CA TYR A 258 -6.73 30.65 -14.47
C TYR A 258 -6.12 29.97 -13.23
N LYS A 259 -6.97 29.32 -12.41
CA LYS A 259 -6.50 28.34 -11.39
C LYS A 259 -5.81 27.17 -12.12
N SER A 260 -4.63 26.78 -11.65
CA SER A 260 -3.85 25.67 -12.22
C SER A 260 -4.68 24.38 -12.30
N LYS A 261 -4.93 23.87 -13.51
CA LYS A 261 -5.56 22.55 -13.71
C LYS A 261 -4.54 21.48 -13.35
N SER A 262 -4.67 20.89 -12.17
CA SER A 262 -3.97 19.65 -11.84
C SER A 262 -4.80 18.47 -12.34
N SER A 263 -4.19 17.61 -13.16
CA SER A 263 -4.75 16.29 -13.42
C SER A 263 -4.63 15.46 -12.14
N VAL A 264 -5.71 14.75 -11.81
CA VAL A 264 -5.86 14.05 -10.53
C VAL A 264 -6.36 12.64 -10.80
N ILE A 265 -5.83 11.67 -10.06
CA ILE A 265 -6.26 10.27 -10.08
C ILE A 265 -7.16 10.01 -8.89
N THR A 266 -8.17 9.18 -9.13
CA THR A 266 -8.95 8.56 -8.06
C THR A 266 -8.34 7.22 -7.71
N THR A 267 -7.75 7.14 -6.53
CA THR A 267 -7.34 5.85 -5.97
C THR A 267 -8.52 5.20 -5.27
N ARG A 268 -8.51 3.86 -5.23
CA ARG A 268 -9.55 3.09 -4.54
C ARG A 268 -8.98 1.92 -3.74
N VAL A 269 -9.62 1.62 -2.62
CA VAL A 269 -9.34 0.43 -1.81
C VAL A 269 -10.62 -0.39 -1.68
N ASN A 270 -10.49 -1.69 -1.83
CA ASN A 270 -11.54 -2.67 -1.60
C ASN A 270 -11.36 -3.23 -0.18
N ILE A 271 -12.39 -3.15 0.64
CA ILE A 271 -12.40 -3.67 2.01
C ILE A 271 -13.47 -4.75 2.11
N VAL A 272 -13.06 -5.98 2.43
CA VAL A 272 -13.95 -7.11 2.71
C VAL A 272 -13.92 -7.40 4.21
N PRO A 273 -14.93 -6.94 4.98
CA PRO A 273 -14.93 -7.11 6.42
C PRO A 273 -15.44 -8.47 6.89
N ASP A 274 -16.34 -9.10 6.13
CA ASP A 274 -16.85 -10.44 6.38
C ASP A 274 -16.77 -11.26 5.09
N MET A 275 -16.04 -12.38 5.15
CA MET A 275 -15.83 -13.25 3.99
C MET A 275 -17.01 -14.21 3.74
N GLN A 276 -17.98 -14.26 4.66
CA GLN A 276 -19.13 -15.15 4.62
C GLN A 276 -20.41 -14.48 4.12
N SER A 277 -20.48 -13.14 4.10
CA SER A 277 -21.65 -12.41 3.63
C SER A 277 -21.72 -12.34 2.10
N ASP A 278 -22.92 -12.21 1.53
CA ASP A 278 -23.13 -12.17 0.06
C ASP A 278 -24.27 -11.22 -0.40
N PHE A 279 -24.54 -10.16 0.37
CA PHE A 279 -25.63 -9.20 0.09
C PHE A 279 -25.53 -8.58 -1.31
N GLN A 280 -24.31 -8.35 -1.82
CA GLN A 280 -24.05 -7.73 -3.12
C GLN A 280 -24.34 -8.62 -4.32
N ARG A 281 -24.60 -9.93 -4.11
CA ARG A 281 -25.04 -10.86 -5.16
C ARG A 281 -26.54 -11.11 -5.18
N GLU A 282 -27.22 -10.57 -4.18
CA GLU A 282 -28.65 -10.70 -3.99
C GLU A 282 -29.35 -9.42 -4.44
N ASP A 283 -30.27 -9.55 -5.40
CA ASP A 283 -30.94 -8.38 -6.01
C ASP A 283 -31.90 -7.68 -5.02
N ASN A 284 -32.52 -8.43 -4.11
CA ASN A 284 -33.39 -7.91 -3.04
C ASN A 284 -32.70 -6.92 -2.10
N PHE A 285 -31.38 -7.01 -1.95
CA PHE A 285 -30.60 -6.05 -1.16
C PHE A 285 -30.06 -4.88 -1.99
N SER A 286 -30.23 -4.91 -3.31
CA SER A 286 -29.79 -3.83 -4.18
C SER A 286 -30.52 -2.52 -3.85
N PRO A 287 -29.82 -1.38 -3.78
CA PRO A 287 -30.46 -0.08 -3.63
C PRO A 287 -31.48 0.21 -4.75
N ALA A 288 -31.39 -0.47 -5.90
CA ALA A 288 -32.39 -0.39 -6.96
C ALA A 288 -33.81 -0.81 -6.52
N VAL A 289 -33.92 -1.69 -5.52
CA VAL A 289 -35.20 -2.26 -5.06
C VAL A 289 -35.85 -1.40 -3.98
N TRP A 290 -35.10 -0.97 -2.98
CA TRP A 290 -35.64 -0.30 -1.80
C TRP A 290 -35.43 1.22 -1.78
N ARG A 291 -34.56 1.77 -2.63
CA ARG A 291 -34.29 3.22 -2.65
C ARG A 291 -35.33 3.97 -3.46
N SER A 292 -36.39 4.42 -2.79
CA SER A 292 -37.30 5.39 -3.38
C SER A 292 -36.66 6.80 -3.40
N PRO A 293 -36.76 7.55 -4.51
CA PRO A 293 -36.28 8.93 -4.55
C PRO A 293 -37.12 9.93 -3.77
N GLN A 294 -38.37 9.60 -3.50
CA GLN A 294 -39.24 10.46 -2.72
C GLN A 294 -39.11 10.05 -1.25
N VAL A 295 -38.93 11.04 -0.38
CA VAL A 295 -39.03 10.84 1.06
C VAL A 295 -40.45 11.24 1.47
N SER A 296 -41.21 10.28 1.99
CA SER A 296 -42.57 10.49 2.50
C SER A 296 -42.55 11.29 3.80
N THR A 297 -43.69 11.87 4.16
CA THR A 297 -43.84 12.58 5.43
C THR A 297 -43.66 11.64 6.62
N GLU A 298 -44.10 10.39 6.51
CA GLU A 298 -43.90 9.34 7.52
C GLU A 298 -42.41 9.05 7.73
N GLU A 299 -41.63 8.90 6.66
CA GLU A 299 -40.18 8.69 6.73
C GLU A 299 -39.46 9.88 7.38
N VAL A 300 -39.85 11.12 7.04
CA VAL A 300 -39.29 12.31 7.69
C VAL A 300 -39.59 12.31 9.20
N ASN A 301 -40.82 11.99 9.59
CA ASN A 301 -41.20 11.93 11.00
C ASN A 301 -40.46 10.82 11.76
N SER A 302 -40.23 9.67 11.10
CA SER A 302 -39.39 8.59 11.64
C SER A 302 -37.97 9.08 11.89
N ILE A 303 -37.33 9.72 10.91
CA ILE A 303 -35.97 10.25 11.04
C ILE A 303 -35.89 11.30 12.16
N ILE A 304 -36.88 12.19 12.28
CA ILE A 304 -36.93 13.18 13.37
C ILE A 304 -37.02 12.48 14.74
N THR A 305 -37.77 11.38 14.82
CA THR A 305 -37.92 10.59 16.05
C THR A 305 -36.59 9.92 16.41
N ASP A 306 -35.93 9.30 15.43
CA ASP A 306 -34.61 8.68 15.60
C ASP A 306 -33.58 9.71 16.10
N ILE A 307 -33.53 10.91 15.49
CA ILE A 307 -32.63 11.99 15.91
C ILE A 307 -32.90 12.44 17.36
N ARG A 308 -34.16 12.47 17.80
CA ARG A 308 -34.50 12.82 19.19
C ARG A 308 -34.02 11.75 20.16
N MET A 309 -34.27 10.48 19.84
CA MET A 309 -33.76 9.36 20.65
C MET A 309 -32.23 9.36 20.71
N GLU A 310 -31.57 9.70 19.60
CA GLU A 310 -30.13 9.85 19.53
C GLU A 310 -29.59 10.99 20.42
N HIS A 311 -30.35 12.09 20.56
CA HIS A 311 -30.00 13.17 21.50
C HIS A 311 -30.13 12.71 22.96
N ASP A 312 -31.17 11.95 23.28
CA ASP A 312 -31.35 11.40 24.63
C ASP A 312 -30.23 10.41 24.98
N GLU A 313 -29.86 9.54 24.04
CA GLU A 313 -28.73 8.62 24.21
C GLU A 313 -27.38 9.35 24.31
N PHE A 314 -27.20 10.47 23.59
CA PHE A 314 -26.02 11.31 23.76
C PHE A 314 -25.90 11.85 25.19
N ASN A 315 -27.01 12.20 25.84
CA ASN A 315 -27.00 12.67 27.22
C ASN A 315 -26.42 11.61 28.17
N ARG A 316 -26.65 10.31 27.91
CA ARG A 316 -26.04 9.23 28.69
C ARG A 316 -24.51 9.26 28.66
N TYR A 317 -23.91 9.46 27.46
CA TYR A 317 -22.46 9.60 27.33
C TYR A 317 -21.94 10.86 28.02
N ARG A 318 -22.68 11.97 27.92
CA ARG A 318 -22.37 13.24 28.56
C ARG A 318 -22.38 13.15 30.07
N ASP A 319 -23.41 12.56 30.63
CA ASP A 319 -23.59 12.48 32.07
C ASP A 319 -22.56 11.52 32.69
N THR A 320 -22.26 10.41 32.00
CA THR A 320 -21.15 9.50 32.36
C THR A 320 -19.81 10.26 32.37
N PHE A 321 -19.50 10.99 31.30
CA PHE A 321 -18.27 11.77 31.19
C PHE A 321 -18.15 12.85 32.28
N ILE A 322 -19.24 13.55 32.58
CA ILE A 322 -19.27 14.57 33.63
C ILE A 322 -19.08 13.93 35.00
N ASN A 323 -19.81 12.86 35.32
CA ASN A 323 -19.70 12.17 36.60
C ASN A 323 -18.29 11.62 36.85
N ASP A 324 -17.63 11.10 35.80
CA ASP A 324 -16.23 10.66 35.88
C ASP A 324 -15.28 11.82 36.24
N ILE A 325 -15.48 13.01 35.66
CA ILE A 325 -14.68 14.19 35.98
C ILE A 325 -15.00 14.72 37.38
N LEU A 326 -16.28 14.77 37.76
CA LEU A 326 -16.71 15.18 39.11
C LEU A 326 -16.05 14.30 40.17
N LYS A 327 -16.03 12.98 39.95
CA LYS A 327 -15.33 12.03 40.83
C LYS A 327 -13.85 12.39 40.98
N LYS A 328 -13.15 12.62 39.86
CA LYS A 328 -11.72 13.02 39.88
C LYS A 328 -11.49 14.34 40.65
N ILE A 329 -12.35 15.34 40.48
CA ILE A 329 -12.27 16.62 41.20
C ILE A 329 -12.48 16.39 42.71
N MET A 330 -13.48 15.61 43.09
CA MET A 330 -13.79 15.30 44.50
C MET A 330 -12.66 14.52 45.18
N ASP A 331 -12.04 13.59 44.46
CA ASP A 331 -10.92 12.78 44.95
C ASP A 331 -9.59 13.59 45.01
N GLY A 332 -9.58 14.84 44.55
CA GLY A 332 -8.39 15.68 44.50
C GLY A 332 -7.31 15.17 43.54
N VAL A 333 -7.69 14.34 42.57
CA VAL A 333 -6.77 13.72 41.62
C VAL A 333 -6.48 14.70 40.49
N ALA A 334 -5.20 14.93 40.21
CA ALA A 334 -4.78 15.71 39.05
C ALA A 334 -5.32 15.07 37.77
N PHE A 335 -5.87 15.88 36.87
CA PHE A 335 -6.43 15.36 35.63
C PHE A 335 -5.31 14.83 34.72
N GLU A 336 -5.29 13.51 34.53
CA GLU A 336 -4.55 12.86 33.46
C GLU A 336 -5.54 12.21 32.48
N PRO A 337 -5.49 12.56 31.18
CA PRO A 337 -6.32 11.91 30.18
C PRO A 337 -5.81 10.48 29.96
N ASN A 338 -6.74 9.51 29.90
CA ASN A 338 -6.41 8.10 29.66
C ASN A 338 -5.52 7.95 28.42
N SER A 339 -4.42 7.23 28.58
CA SER A 339 -3.45 6.96 27.52
C SER A 339 -3.60 5.52 27.01
N GLY A 340 -3.09 5.25 25.80
CA GLY A 340 -3.08 3.89 25.26
C GLY A 340 -4.46 3.30 24.98
N SER A 341 -4.66 2.03 25.37
CA SER A 341 -5.85 1.20 25.07
C SER A 341 -7.09 1.60 25.85
N GLU A 342 -6.96 2.27 26.99
CA GLU A 342 -8.06 2.68 27.87
C GLU A 342 -8.75 3.98 27.44
N ARG A 343 -8.26 4.62 26.37
CA ARG A 343 -8.76 5.94 25.93
C ARG A 343 -10.23 5.93 25.49
N TYR A 344 -10.71 4.80 24.97
CA TYR A 344 -12.03 4.69 24.35
C TYR A 344 -12.87 3.55 24.95
N THR A 345 -12.48 3.02 26.11
CA THR A 345 -13.15 1.89 26.75
C THR A 345 -14.50 2.24 27.37
N PHE A 346 -14.82 3.53 27.50
CA PHE A 346 -16.17 4.00 27.85
C PHE A 346 -17.21 3.74 26.74
N ILE A 347 -16.76 3.28 25.56
CA ILE A 347 -17.62 2.79 24.48
C ILE A 347 -17.31 1.32 24.21
N GLU A 348 -18.36 0.50 24.16
CA GLU A 348 -18.26 -0.92 23.83
C GLU A 348 -17.74 -1.14 22.41
N SER A 349 -16.91 -2.17 22.23
CA SER A 349 -16.38 -2.50 20.90
C SER A 349 -17.38 -3.31 20.09
N GLY A 350 -17.62 -2.88 18.86
CA GLY A 350 -18.23 -3.69 17.80
C GLY A 350 -17.21 -4.41 16.93
N HIS A 351 -15.90 -4.36 17.23
CA HIS A 351 -14.90 -5.14 16.50
C HIS A 351 -14.90 -6.60 16.94
N SER A 352 -14.94 -7.53 15.99
CA SER A 352 -14.79 -8.98 16.24
C SER A 352 -13.36 -9.40 16.61
N GLY A 353 -12.38 -8.50 16.41
CA GLY A 353 -10.95 -8.82 16.50
C GLY A 353 -10.36 -9.41 15.22
N GLU A 354 -11.19 -9.83 14.27
CA GLU A 354 -10.75 -10.28 12.95
C GLU A 354 -10.29 -9.11 12.09
N ARG A 355 -9.28 -9.35 11.25
CA ARG A 355 -8.74 -8.33 10.35
C ARG A 355 -9.50 -8.37 9.02
N PRO A 356 -10.02 -7.23 8.54
CA PRO A 356 -10.62 -7.19 7.22
C PRO A 356 -9.57 -7.42 6.14
N LEU A 357 -9.99 -8.00 5.01
CA LEU A 357 -9.16 -8.07 3.82
C LEU A 357 -9.23 -6.71 3.11
N CYS A 358 -8.17 -5.93 3.21
CA CYS A 358 -8.01 -4.67 2.48
C CYS A 358 -7.09 -4.90 1.27
N SER A 359 -7.53 -4.48 0.08
CA SER A 359 -6.73 -4.56 -1.13
C SER A 359 -6.84 -3.30 -1.99
N MET A 360 -5.74 -2.92 -2.64
CA MET A 360 -5.70 -1.83 -3.60
C MET A 360 -6.53 -2.21 -4.83
N GLY A 361 -7.42 -1.32 -5.27
CA GLY A 361 -8.11 -1.47 -6.55
C GLY A 361 -7.39 -0.72 -7.67
N GLU A 362 -7.73 -1.06 -8.91
CA GLU A 362 -7.19 -0.36 -10.08
C GLU A 362 -7.53 1.14 -9.99
N PRO A 363 -6.56 2.07 -10.11
CA PRO A 363 -6.82 3.49 -10.03
C PRO A 363 -7.60 3.98 -11.25
N ILE A 364 -8.47 4.99 -11.04
CA ILE A 364 -9.31 5.58 -12.10
C ILE A 364 -8.72 6.94 -12.47
N ILE A 365 -8.45 7.16 -13.76
CA ILE A 365 -7.84 8.39 -14.28
C ILE A 365 -8.92 9.49 -14.47
N GLU A 366 -9.66 9.74 -13.40
CA GLU A 366 -10.72 10.75 -13.35
C GLU A 366 -10.74 11.41 -11.97
N ASN A 367 -11.16 12.67 -11.92
CA ASN A 367 -11.35 13.42 -10.67
C ASN A 367 -12.85 13.64 -10.43
N PRO A 368 -13.50 12.93 -9.49
CA PRO A 368 -14.94 13.01 -9.21
C PRO A 368 -15.35 14.33 -8.50
N CYS A 369 -14.95 15.47 -9.07
CA CYS A 369 -15.32 16.82 -8.65
C CYS A 369 -16.32 17.48 -9.61
N SER A 370 -16.77 16.76 -10.65
CA SER A 370 -17.79 17.19 -11.60
C SER A 370 -18.79 16.06 -11.84
N TYR A 371 -19.93 16.40 -12.43
CA TYR A 371 -20.98 15.44 -12.76
C TYR A 371 -20.45 14.35 -13.72
N GLU A 372 -19.88 14.76 -14.85
CA GLU A 372 -19.32 13.88 -15.89
C GLU A 372 -18.19 12.97 -15.36
N SER A 373 -17.31 13.48 -14.50
CA SER A 373 -16.21 12.66 -13.96
C SER A 373 -16.70 11.65 -12.92
N VAL A 374 -17.76 11.98 -12.16
CA VAL A 374 -18.39 11.00 -11.25
C VAL A 374 -19.05 9.87 -12.03
N GLU A 375 -19.72 10.17 -13.15
CA GLU A 375 -20.31 9.16 -14.03
C GLU A 375 -19.27 8.15 -14.53
N LYS A 376 -18.13 8.63 -15.02
CA LYS A 376 -17.03 7.75 -15.45
C LYS A 376 -16.47 6.89 -14.32
N VAL A 377 -16.35 7.44 -13.11
CA VAL A 377 -15.94 6.68 -11.92
C VAL A 377 -16.95 5.60 -11.58
N PHE A 378 -18.26 5.89 -11.68
CA PHE A 378 -19.32 4.92 -11.45
C PHE A 378 -19.38 3.83 -12.52
N ASP A 379 -19.20 4.18 -13.79
CA ASP A 379 -19.12 3.22 -14.90
C ASP A 379 -17.94 2.23 -14.70
N ASP A 380 -16.76 2.72 -14.30
CA ASP A 380 -15.60 1.87 -13.98
C ASP A 380 -15.87 0.93 -12.79
N ILE A 381 -16.46 1.46 -11.72
CA ILE A 381 -16.82 0.68 -10.52
C ILE A 381 -17.82 -0.42 -10.88
N LEU A 382 -18.90 -0.10 -11.59
CA LEU A 382 -19.93 -1.07 -11.97
C LEU A 382 -19.39 -2.15 -12.92
N SER A 383 -18.49 -1.78 -13.83
CA SER A 383 -17.76 -2.74 -14.68
C SER A 383 -16.95 -3.72 -13.83
N THR A 384 -16.20 -3.21 -12.85
CA THR A 384 -15.39 -4.03 -11.93
C THR A 384 -16.27 -4.93 -11.04
N VAL A 385 -17.40 -4.41 -10.57
CA VAL A 385 -18.40 -5.13 -9.75
C VAL A 385 -18.99 -6.30 -10.53
N SER A 386 -19.37 -6.07 -11.78
CA SER A 386 -19.93 -7.09 -12.67
C SER A 386 -18.93 -8.23 -12.94
N GLN A 387 -17.65 -7.90 -13.16
CA GLN A 387 -16.58 -8.90 -13.35
C GLN A 387 -16.40 -9.83 -12.14
N SER A 388 -16.70 -9.34 -10.94
CA SER A 388 -16.64 -10.12 -9.69
C SER A 388 -17.91 -10.93 -9.38
N LYS A 389 -18.88 -10.95 -10.30
CA LYS A 389 -20.21 -11.59 -10.13
C LYS A 389 -21.10 -10.94 -9.07
N ARG A 390 -20.85 -9.69 -8.70
CA ARG A 390 -21.74 -8.87 -7.86
C ARG A 390 -22.70 -8.07 -8.74
N ILE A 391 -23.86 -7.73 -8.21
CA ILE A 391 -24.93 -7.01 -8.92
C ILE A 391 -24.92 -5.51 -8.58
N TRP A 392 -24.46 -5.15 -7.38
CA TRP A 392 -24.47 -3.77 -6.89
C TRP A 392 -23.27 -3.48 -5.98
N ALA A 393 -23.01 -2.21 -5.70
CA ALA A 393 -21.79 -1.74 -5.04
C ALA A 393 -22.05 -0.82 -3.84
N ILE A 394 -21.21 -0.91 -2.82
CA ILE A 394 -21.10 0.07 -1.74
C ILE A 394 -19.86 0.92 -2.00
N VAL A 395 -20.05 2.23 -2.16
CA VAL A 395 -18.99 3.18 -2.48
C VAL A 395 -18.88 4.25 -1.38
N GLY A 396 -17.71 4.35 -0.76
CA GLY A 396 -17.40 5.32 0.28
C GLY A 396 -16.51 6.45 -0.22
N CYS A 397 -16.82 7.70 0.10
CA CYS A 397 -16.04 8.85 -0.35
C CYS A 397 -16.23 10.11 0.51
N ASP A 398 -15.39 11.11 0.25
CA ASP A 398 -15.45 12.44 0.85
C ASP A 398 -16.75 13.18 0.49
N ALA A 399 -17.07 14.23 1.26
CA ALA A 399 -18.34 14.94 1.17
C ALA A 399 -18.64 15.55 -0.21
N LEU A 400 -17.62 16.02 -0.96
CA LEU A 400 -17.84 16.61 -2.29
C LEU A 400 -18.19 15.54 -3.34
N PRO A 401 -17.37 14.49 -3.57
CA PRO A 401 -17.75 13.36 -4.42
C PRO A 401 -19.06 12.71 -3.96
N TYR A 402 -19.30 12.62 -2.65
CA TYR A 402 -20.54 12.07 -2.08
C TYR A 402 -21.76 12.89 -2.51
N THR A 403 -21.68 14.22 -2.37
CA THR A 403 -22.79 15.13 -2.72
C THR A 403 -23.08 15.11 -4.22
N ILE A 404 -22.04 15.20 -5.05
CA ILE A 404 -22.21 15.14 -6.52
C ILE A 404 -22.72 13.76 -6.93
N GLY A 405 -22.19 12.69 -6.34
CA GLY A 405 -22.61 11.31 -6.55
C GLY A 405 -24.09 11.08 -6.31
N HIS A 406 -24.65 11.62 -5.22
CA HIS A 406 -26.09 11.53 -4.99
C HIS A 406 -26.91 12.25 -6.05
N ARG A 407 -26.46 13.41 -6.54
CA ARG A 407 -27.14 14.12 -7.64
C ARG A 407 -27.08 13.31 -8.94
N VAL A 408 -25.96 12.65 -9.22
CA VAL A 408 -25.81 11.73 -10.36
C VAL A 408 -26.77 10.54 -10.24
N LEU A 409 -26.87 9.93 -9.05
CA LEU A 409 -27.80 8.82 -8.78
C LEU A 409 -29.27 9.21 -8.98
N GLU A 410 -29.62 10.47 -8.69
CA GLU A 410 -30.99 10.98 -8.77
C GLU A 410 -31.40 11.38 -10.18
N ASN A 411 -30.47 11.95 -10.95
CA ASN A 411 -30.79 12.67 -12.18
C ASN A 411 -30.29 11.97 -13.46
N VAL A 412 -29.33 11.04 -13.42
CA VAL A 412 -28.92 10.31 -14.64
C VAL A 412 -29.83 9.13 -14.91
N HIS A 413 -30.44 9.17 -16.09
CA HIS A 413 -31.33 8.13 -16.59
C HIS A 413 -30.79 7.54 -17.89
N SER A 414 -31.05 6.26 -18.13
CA SER A 414 -30.77 5.58 -19.39
C SER A 414 -32.00 4.79 -19.81
N CYS A 415 -32.39 4.90 -21.08
CA CYS A 415 -33.49 4.12 -21.62
C CYS A 415 -33.10 2.64 -21.72
N PRO A 416 -33.84 1.70 -21.12
CA PRO A 416 -33.49 0.29 -21.16
C PRO A 416 -33.60 -0.33 -22.56
N SER A 417 -34.37 0.28 -23.47
CA SER A 417 -34.59 -0.24 -24.83
C SER A 417 -33.50 0.15 -25.82
N CYS A 418 -32.98 1.38 -25.73
CA CYS A 418 -32.02 1.92 -26.71
C CYS A 418 -30.70 2.41 -26.08
N HIS A 419 -30.60 2.38 -24.75
CA HIS A 419 -29.46 2.82 -23.95
C HIS A 419 -29.09 4.31 -24.08
N HIS A 420 -29.96 5.13 -24.67
CA HIS A 420 -29.76 6.58 -24.71
C HIS A 420 -29.87 7.18 -23.30
N GLU A 421 -29.02 8.16 -23.00
CA GLU A 421 -28.88 8.76 -21.67
C GLU A 421 -29.58 10.13 -21.60
N PHE A 422 -30.13 10.45 -20.43
CA PHE A 422 -30.89 11.67 -20.17
C PHE A 422 -30.53 12.24 -18.80
N LEU A 423 -30.48 13.57 -18.72
CA LEU A 423 -30.15 14.29 -17.47
C LEU A 423 -31.40 14.57 -16.63
N THR A 424 -32.59 14.38 -17.20
CA THR A 424 -33.85 14.53 -16.48
C THR A 424 -34.83 13.41 -16.79
N LYS A 425 -35.70 13.13 -15.81
CA LYS A 425 -36.83 12.20 -16.00
C LYS A 425 -37.77 12.67 -17.10
N ALA A 426 -37.94 13.99 -17.28
CA ALA A 426 -38.83 14.55 -18.28
C ALA A 426 -38.35 14.24 -19.70
N GLU A 427 -37.06 14.40 -19.97
CA GLU A 427 -36.44 14.06 -21.26
C GLU A 427 -36.55 12.56 -21.58
N LEU A 428 -36.34 11.70 -20.57
CA LEU A 428 -36.54 10.26 -20.73
C LEU A 428 -37.99 9.91 -21.11
N VAL A 429 -38.98 10.51 -20.43
CA VAL A 429 -40.39 10.25 -20.69
C VAL A 429 -40.79 10.74 -22.08
N ASP A 430 -40.31 11.90 -22.49
CA ASP A 430 -40.52 12.44 -23.84
C ASP A 430 -39.91 11.53 -24.92
N HIS A 431 -38.68 11.05 -24.70
CA HIS A 431 -38.03 10.09 -25.58
C HIS A 431 -38.81 8.76 -25.66
N ALA A 432 -39.25 8.24 -24.52
CA ALA A 432 -40.00 6.99 -24.45
C ALA A 432 -41.32 7.06 -25.22
N ASN A 433 -42.05 8.16 -25.02
CA ASN A 433 -43.32 8.42 -25.71
C ASN A 433 -43.10 8.60 -27.22
N THR A 434 -42.07 9.37 -27.61
CA THR A 434 -41.75 9.65 -29.03
C THR A 434 -41.33 8.40 -29.79
N ASN A 435 -40.52 7.54 -29.16
CA ASN A 435 -39.97 6.34 -29.78
C ASN A 435 -40.78 5.07 -29.49
N LYS A 436 -41.90 5.19 -28.74
CA LYS A 436 -42.74 4.07 -28.29
C LYS A 436 -41.94 2.97 -27.56
N HIS A 437 -40.95 3.38 -26.77
CA HIS A 437 -40.22 2.46 -25.89
C HIS A 437 -41.04 2.19 -24.63
N ASP A 438 -41.24 0.92 -24.29
CA ASP A 438 -41.86 0.51 -23.03
C ASP A 438 -40.80 0.57 -21.92
N CYS A 439 -40.76 1.69 -21.19
CA CYS A 439 -39.83 1.86 -20.10
C CYS A 439 -40.54 2.39 -18.85
N ASP A 440 -40.34 1.72 -17.71
CA ASP A 440 -40.74 2.26 -16.41
C ASP A 440 -39.69 3.30 -15.99
N PRO A 441 -40.04 4.61 -15.90
CA PRO A 441 -39.09 5.65 -15.50
C PRO A 441 -38.46 5.42 -14.13
N LYS A 442 -39.07 4.61 -13.24
CA LYS A 442 -38.50 4.23 -11.95
C LYS A 442 -37.29 3.28 -12.10
N LEU A 443 -37.30 2.45 -13.14
CA LEU A 443 -36.24 1.47 -13.43
C LEU A 443 -35.14 2.02 -14.33
N CYS A 444 -35.33 3.19 -14.93
CA CYS A 444 -34.44 3.80 -15.92
C CYS A 444 -33.26 4.58 -15.33
N ARG A 445 -33.01 4.51 -14.02
CA ARG A 445 -31.83 5.15 -13.44
C ARG A 445 -30.58 4.37 -13.76
N LYS A 446 -29.59 5.03 -14.38
CA LYS A 446 -28.34 4.38 -14.81
C LYS A 446 -27.57 3.77 -13.64
N TYR A 447 -27.40 4.54 -12.57
CA TYR A 447 -26.56 4.15 -11.42
C TYR A 447 -27.35 3.60 -10.22
N LYS A 448 -28.56 3.05 -10.44
CA LYS A 448 -29.44 2.55 -9.35
C LYS A 448 -28.81 1.47 -8.47
N HIS A 449 -27.77 0.79 -8.95
CA HIS A 449 -27.03 -0.26 -8.25
C HIS A 449 -25.82 0.25 -7.44
N ILE A 450 -25.72 1.56 -7.17
CA ILE A 450 -24.69 2.13 -6.30
C ILE A 450 -25.31 2.67 -5.00
N MET A 451 -24.74 2.22 -3.88
CA MET A 451 -25.01 2.77 -2.55
C MET A 451 -23.83 3.62 -2.09
N LEU A 452 -24.07 4.90 -1.80
CA LEU A 452 -23.04 5.81 -1.30
C LEU A 452 -23.05 5.88 0.22
N VAL A 453 -21.88 5.73 0.84
CA VAL A 453 -21.66 5.91 2.28
C VAL A 453 -20.63 7.02 2.53
N PRO A 454 -20.75 7.80 3.60
CA PRO A 454 -19.82 8.90 3.86
C PRO A 454 -18.47 8.39 4.39
N GLY A 455 -17.37 9.03 3.98
CA GLY A 455 -16.04 8.86 4.58
C GLY A 455 -16.01 9.41 6.00
N LEU A 456 -16.02 8.53 7.01
CA LEU A 456 -16.11 8.92 8.42
C LEU A 456 -14.86 9.68 8.90
N GLY A 457 -13.68 9.40 8.35
CA GLY A 457 -12.46 10.12 8.68
C GLY A 457 -12.52 11.60 8.25
N HIS A 458 -12.94 11.85 7.01
CA HIS A 458 -13.15 13.21 6.52
C HIS A 458 -14.33 13.91 7.19
N TYR A 459 -15.39 13.19 7.57
CA TYR A 459 -16.46 13.74 8.39
C TYR A 459 -15.89 14.27 9.73
N GLU A 460 -15.02 13.49 10.37
CA GLU A 460 -14.32 13.89 11.60
C GLU A 460 -13.48 15.15 11.43
N ILE A 461 -12.68 15.23 10.36
CA ILE A 461 -11.86 16.40 10.03
C ILE A 461 -12.72 17.66 9.96
N ASN A 462 -13.95 17.56 9.45
CA ASN A 462 -14.82 18.72 9.30
C ASN A 462 -15.58 19.07 10.56
N MET A 463 -15.88 18.11 11.44
CA MET A 463 -16.29 18.40 12.81
C MET A 463 -15.19 19.19 13.55
N VAL A 464 -13.92 18.81 13.40
CA VAL A 464 -12.80 19.58 13.96
C VAL A 464 -12.77 21.00 13.39
N LYS A 465 -12.85 21.16 12.06
CA LYS A 465 -12.85 22.50 11.43
C LYS A 465 -14.02 23.38 11.89
N ALA A 466 -15.20 22.80 12.08
CA ALA A 466 -16.37 23.51 12.61
C ALA A 466 -16.12 24.03 14.04
N LEU A 467 -15.55 23.20 14.92
CA LEU A 467 -15.17 23.62 16.27
C LEU A 467 -14.09 24.70 16.27
N PHE A 468 -13.08 24.57 15.41
CA PHE A 468 -12.07 25.61 15.27
C PHE A 468 -12.70 26.94 14.84
N LYS A 469 -13.61 26.92 13.86
CA LYS A 469 -14.35 28.13 13.43
C LYS A 469 -15.18 28.73 14.56
N LEU A 470 -15.83 27.91 15.38
CA LEU A 470 -16.66 28.36 16.51
C LEU A 470 -15.82 28.94 17.67
N LEU A 471 -14.72 28.28 18.02
CA LEU A 471 -14.01 28.51 19.29
C LEU A 471 -12.70 29.30 19.13
N TRP A 472 -12.33 29.71 17.90
CA TRP A 472 -11.08 30.40 17.62
C TRP A 472 -10.90 31.65 18.48
N ASP A 473 -11.87 32.55 18.41
CA ASP A 473 -11.85 33.84 19.11
C ASP A 473 -12.28 33.71 20.58
N VAL A 474 -12.92 32.60 20.94
CA VAL A 474 -13.32 32.29 22.33
C VAL A 474 -12.10 31.91 23.18
N GLY A 475 -11.21 31.06 22.65
CA GLY A 475 -10.06 30.60 23.44
C GLY A 475 -9.04 29.76 22.69
N LEU A 476 -9.37 29.18 21.53
CA LEU A 476 -8.43 28.32 20.80
C LEU A 476 -7.22 29.09 20.26
N SER A 477 -7.37 30.36 19.86
CA SER A 477 -6.24 31.18 19.42
C SER A 477 -5.19 31.36 20.54
N ARG A 478 -5.64 31.57 21.78
CA ARG A 478 -4.77 31.69 22.96
C ARG A 478 -4.13 30.36 23.33
N LEU A 479 -4.91 29.27 23.32
CA LEU A 479 -4.40 27.91 23.53
C LEU A 479 -3.33 27.57 22.49
N ALA A 480 -3.56 27.88 21.22
CA ALA A 480 -2.60 27.66 20.14
C ALA A 480 -1.28 28.43 20.38
N LYS A 481 -1.34 29.68 20.87
CA LYS A 481 -0.11 30.42 21.26
C LYS A 481 0.64 29.73 22.39
N MET A 482 -0.06 29.24 23.41
CA MET A 482 0.55 28.49 24.52
C MET A 482 1.22 27.20 24.04
N LEU A 483 0.69 26.57 22.99
CA LEU A 483 1.25 25.37 22.36
C LEU A 483 2.35 25.67 21.32
N GLY A 484 2.80 26.92 21.22
CA GLY A 484 3.94 27.33 20.37
C GLY A 484 3.58 27.83 18.97
N PHE A 485 2.29 27.95 18.62
CA PHE A 485 1.87 28.58 17.37
C PHE A 485 1.92 30.11 17.49
N CYS A 486 3.10 30.69 17.64
CA CYS A 486 3.23 32.12 17.99
C CYS A 486 3.12 33.07 16.78
N SER A 487 3.53 32.64 15.59
CA SER A 487 3.55 33.51 14.40
C SER A 487 2.17 33.59 13.72
N PRO A 488 1.85 34.68 12.98
CA PRO A 488 0.59 34.80 12.25
C PRO A 488 0.34 33.64 11.27
N LYS A 489 1.39 33.16 10.59
CA LYS A 489 1.31 31.99 9.69
C LYS A 489 1.02 30.70 10.45
N ALA A 490 1.64 30.51 11.62
CA ALA A 490 1.38 29.35 12.46
C ALA A 490 -0.04 29.36 13.03
N GLN A 491 -0.53 30.53 13.47
CA GLN A 491 -1.91 30.73 13.92
C GLN A 491 -2.90 30.42 12.80
N LEU A 492 -2.70 30.96 11.60
CA LEU A 492 -3.57 30.68 10.45
C LEU A 492 -3.57 29.19 10.07
N SER A 493 -2.39 28.55 10.09
CA SER A 493 -2.25 27.12 9.83
C SER A 493 -3.03 26.27 10.85
N CYS A 494 -2.96 26.66 12.14
CA CYS A 494 -3.69 26.04 13.22
C CYS A 494 -5.21 26.27 13.12
N GLN A 495 -5.63 27.52 12.84
CA GLN A 495 -7.04 27.90 12.65
C GLN A 495 -7.70 27.09 11.52
N ASN A 496 -6.97 26.91 10.41
CA ASN A 496 -7.44 26.14 9.26
C ASN A 496 -7.42 24.61 9.49
N ALA A 497 -6.94 24.17 10.66
CA ALA A 497 -6.78 22.77 11.03
C ALA A 497 -6.08 21.93 9.95
N THR A 498 -4.96 22.45 9.43
CA THR A 498 -4.22 21.80 8.33
C THR A 498 -3.59 20.46 8.72
N ASP A 499 -3.22 20.30 9.99
CA ASP A 499 -2.72 19.04 10.58
C ASP A 499 -3.80 18.46 11.50
N HIS A 500 -4.54 17.48 11.00
CA HIS A 500 -5.66 16.89 11.73
C HIS A 500 -5.24 16.25 13.07
N HIS A 501 -4.05 15.66 13.15
CA HIS A 501 -3.59 15.04 14.40
C HIS A 501 -3.36 16.08 15.49
N LYS A 502 -2.71 17.20 15.14
CA LYS A 502 -2.50 18.31 16.07
C LYS A 502 -3.81 19.01 16.43
N SER A 503 -4.67 19.28 15.44
CA SER A 503 -5.96 19.92 15.68
C SER A 503 -6.85 19.10 16.60
N TRP A 504 -6.86 17.77 16.44
CA TRP A 504 -7.53 16.88 17.38
C TRP A 504 -6.96 16.99 18.81
N GLN A 505 -5.64 16.96 18.97
CA GLN A 505 -5.01 17.08 20.29
C GLN A 505 -5.37 18.40 20.97
N ILE A 506 -5.42 19.50 20.21
CA ILE A 506 -5.83 20.82 20.70
C ILE A 506 -7.28 20.77 21.20
N ILE A 507 -8.21 20.17 20.46
CA ILE A 507 -9.61 20.03 20.90
C ILE A 507 -9.73 19.13 22.12
N GLN A 508 -8.94 18.06 22.23
CA GLN A 508 -8.92 17.25 23.44
C GLN A 508 -8.46 18.05 24.65
N ILE A 509 -7.36 18.81 24.53
CA ILE A 509 -6.90 19.70 25.60
C ILE A 509 -8.01 20.67 25.97
N PHE A 510 -8.65 21.31 24.98
CA PHE A 510 -9.76 22.23 25.22
C PHE A 510 -10.93 21.55 25.95
N LEU A 511 -11.40 20.40 25.46
CA LEU A 511 -12.48 19.61 26.07
C LEU A 511 -12.19 19.33 27.54
N PHE A 512 -11.04 18.71 27.84
CA PHE A 512 -10.74 18.26 29.19
C PHE A 512 -10.42 19.41 30.15
N SER A 513 -9.61 20.39 29.73
CA SER A 513 -9.27 21.54 30.57
C SER A 513 -10.50 22.36 30.93
N PHE A 514 -11.36 22.68 29.95
CA PHE A 514 -12.58 23.44 30.24
C PHE A 514 -13.63 22.62 30.98
N SER A 515 -13.71 21.31 30.75
CA SER A 515 -14.60 20.45 31.57
C SER A 515 -14.21 20.51 33.04
N PHE A 516 -12.91 20.43 33.35
CA PHE A 516 -12.43 20.49 34.73
C PHE A 516 -12.71 21.86 35.36
N GLU A 517 -12.39 22.95 34.66
CA GLU A 517 -12.62 24.31 35.16
C GLU A 517 -14.11 24.60 35.40
N LEU A 518 -14.99 24.22 34.47
CA LEU A 518 -16.44 24.42 34.59
C LEU A 518 -17.03 23.60 35.75
N LEU A 519 -16.63 22.33 35.88
CA LEU A 519 -17.14 21.43 36.91
C LEU A 519 -16.57 21.75 38.29
N GLN A 520 -15.35 22.25 38.39
CA GLN A 520 -14.74 22.65 39.66
C GLN A 520 -15.52 23.80 40.32
N GLN A 521 -16.00 24.77 39.54
CA GLN A 521 -16.86 25.84 40.05
C GLN A 521 -18.19 25.29 40.59
N TYR A 522 -18.77 24.31 39.91
CA TYR A 522 -19.98 23.64 40.35
C TYR A 522 -19.76 22.81 41.63
N VAL A 523 -18.66 22.06 41.73
CA VAL A 523 -18.31 21.30 42.94
C VAL A 523 -18.14 22.24 44.13
N HIS A 524 -17.51 23.40 43.95
CA HIS A 524 -17.40 24.40 45.01
C HIS A 524 -18.77 24.92 45.47
N TYR A 525 -19.67 25.21 44.51
CA TYR A 525 -21.04 25.59 44.80
C TYR A 525 -21.80 24.50 45.56
N ALA A 526 -21.79 23.25 45.06
CA ALA A 526 -22.46 22.11 45.68
C ALA A 526 -21.96 21.89 47.12
N ARG A 527 -20.65 22.05 47.35
CA ARG A 527 -20.06 21.97 48.69
C ARG A 527 -20.59 23.06 49.64
N ILE A 528 -20.79 24.29 49.16
CA ILE A 528 -21.40 25.36 49.96
C ILE A 528 -22.87 25.04 50.28
N GLN A 529 -23.60 24.48 49.32
CA GLN A 529 -24.98 24.05 49.50
C GLN A 529 -25.14 22.73 50.27
N GLN A 530 -24.04 22.04 50.59
CA GLN A 530 -24.04 20.71 51.21
C GLN A 530 -24.74 19.63 50.38
N GLU A 531 -24.65 19.76 49.05
CA GLU A 531 -25.21 18.81 48.08
C GLU A 531 -24.11 17.94 47.45
N PHE A 532 -24.46 16.72 47.04
CA PHE A 532 -23.56 15.86 46.29
C PHE A 532 -23.57 16.27 44.80
N PRO A 533 -22.42 16.61 44.19
CA PRO A 533 -22.39 17.08 42.82
C PRO A 533 -22.67 15.93 41.85
N THR A 534 -23.59 16.16 40.90
CA THR A 534 -23.96 15.21 39.85
C THR A 534 -24.06 15.91 38.50
N ALA A 535 -24.04 15.16 37.40
CA ALA A 535 -24.29 15.72 36.07
C ALA A 535 -25.65 16.44 35.97
N ASP A 536 -26.71 15.85 36.52
CA ASP A 536 -28.05 16.47 36.53
C ASP A 536 -28.05 17.78 37.33
N GLY A 537 -27.43 17.78 38.51
CA GLY A 537 -27.30 18.99 39.32
C GLY A 537 -26.47 20.08 38.63
N TYR A 538 -25.46 19.70 37.84
CA TYR A 538 -24.71 20.67 37.03
C TYR A 538 -25.60 21.34 35.98
N PHE A 539 -26.44 20.58 35.27
CA PHE A 539 -27.34 21.14 34.26
C PHE A 539 -28.52 21.93 34.84
N GLN A 540 -28.87 21.71 36.11
CA GLN A 540 -29.79 22.59 36.86
C GLN A 540 -29.09 23.89 37.30
N TRP A 541 -27.79 23.83 37.58
CA TRP A 541 -27.01 24.98 38.05
C TRP A 541 -26.58 25.95 36.94
N ILE A 542 -26.15 25.43 35.78
CA ILE A 542 -25.56 26.23 34.70
C ILE A 542 -26.48 27.32 34.10
N PRO A 543 -27.81 27.16 33.97
CA PRO A 543 -28.67 28.19 33.38
C PRO A 543 -28.66 29.51 34.16
N HIS A 544 -28.35 29.45 35.46
CA HIS A 544 -28.26 30.58 36.37
C HIS A 544 -26.87 31.26 36.38
N ARG A 545 -25.95 30.84 35.50
CA ARG A 545 -24.60 31.41 35.37
C ARG A 545 -24.52 32.47 34.25
N PRO A 546 -23.45 33.28 34.22
CA PRO A 546 -23.25 34.26 33.14
C PRO A 546 -23.24 33.60 31.76
N GLU A 547 -23.64 34.36 30.74
CA GLU A 547 -23.82 33.87 29.37
C GLU A 547 -22.62 33.10 28.82
N MET A 548 -21.41 33.60 29.06
CA MET A 548 -20.18 32.95 28.62
C MET A 548 -19.99 31.56 29.23
N HIS A 549 -20.36 31.36 30.50
CA HIS A 549 -20.28 30.05 31.16
C HIS A 549 -21.26 29.06 30.53
N ARG A 550 -22.48 29.52 30.21
CA ARG A 550 -23.48 28.70 29.52
C ARG A 550 -22.99 28.32 28.13
N PHE A 551 -22.48 29.30 27.37
CA PHE A 551 -21.92 29.06 26.05
C PHE A 551 -20.78 28.03 26.08
N LEU A 552 -19.81 28.17 27.01
CA LEU A 552 -18.73 27.20 27.14
C LEU A 552 -19.24 25.83 27.56
N SER A 553 -20.21 25.76 28.46
CA SER A 553 -20.83 24.50 28.85
C SER A 553 -21.45 23.78 27.65
N ASP A 554 -22.24 24.50 26.84
CA ASP A 554 -22.85 23.97 25.62
C ASP A 554 -21.80 23.58 24.58
N ALA A 555 -20.75 24.40 24.40
CA ALA A 555 -19.67 24.09 23.47
C ALA A 555 -18.87 22.86 23.87
N VAL A 556 -18.52 22.74 25.16
CA VAL A 556 -17.69 21.68 25.72
C VAL A 556 -18.47 20.37 25.80
N PHE A 557 -19.60 20.36 26.50
CA PHE A 557 -20.39 19.14 26.74
C PHE A 557 -21.37 18.82 25.60
N GLY A 558 -21.64 19.77 24.70
CA GLY A 558 -22.40 19.53 23.48
C GLY A 558 -21.52 19.13 22.30
N TYR A 559 -20.66 20.02 21.82
CA TYR A 559 -19.97 19.84 20.53
C TYR A 559 -18.58 19.21 20.64
N CYS A 560 -17.74 19.65 21.58
CA CYS A 560 -16.41 19.05 21.80
C CYS A 560 -16.55 17.59 22.26
N LEU A 561 -17.48 17.32 23.17
CA LEU A 561 -17.76 15.96 23.60
C LEU A 561 -18.38 15.11 22.48
N ALA A 562 -19.29 15.66 21.66
CA ALA A 562 -19.81 14.93 20.50
C ALA A 562 -18.69 14.52 19.54
N LEU A 563 -17.74 15.39 19.22
CA LEU A 563 -16.56 15.01 18.45
C LEU A 563 -15.74 13.90 19.16
N HIS A 564 -15.62 13.96 20.50
CA HIS A 564 -14.93 12.94 21.26
C HIS A 564 -15.60 11.56 21.18
N VAL A 565 -16.92 11.51 21.39
CA VAL A 565 -17.76 10.32 21.26
C VAL A 565 -17.75 9.79 19.83
N PHE A 566 -17.82 10.67 18.82
CA PHE A 566 -17.76 10.27 17.41
C PHE A 566 -16.47 9.52 17.09
N ARG A 567 -15.30 10.08 17.46
CA ARG A 567 -14.03 9.38 17.25
C ARG A 567 -13.96 8.08 18.06
N ALA A 568 -14.43 8.07 19.30
CA ALA A 568 -14.46 6.87 20.12
C ALA A 568 -15.33 5.78 19.44
N GLY A 569 -16.48 6.16 18.88
CA GLY A 569 -17.36 5.29 18.09
C GLY A 569 -16.65 4.72 16.87
N ILE A 570 -15.90 5.53 16.10
CA ILE A 570 -15.07 5.02 14.99
C ILE A 570 -14.01 4.06 15.50
N ARG A 571 -13.29 4.40 16.57
CA ARG A 571 -12.17 3.60 17.09
C ARG A 571 -12.62 2.25 17.64
N ARG A 572 -13.88 2.16 18.07
CA ARG A 572 -14.52 0.98 18.65
C ARG A 572 -15.53 0.31 17.71
N ASN A 573 -15.73 0.81 16.49
CA ASN A 573 -16.76 0.33 15.56
C ASN A 573 -18.16 0.26 16.19
N ASN A 574 -18.56 1.36 16.84
CA ASN A 574 -19.86 1.47 17.49
C ASN A 574 -20.73 2.45 16.70
N SER A 575 -21.63 1.91 15.87
CA SER A 575 -22.50 2.71 14.99
C SER A 575 -23.42 3.64 15.78
N ASP A 576 -23.95 3.18 16.92
CA ASP A 576 -24.85 4.00 17.72
C ASP A 576 -24.11 5.21 18.28
N ALA A 577 -22.91 5.04 18.86
CA ALA A 577 -22.05 6.15 19.29
C ALA A 577 -21.70 7.14 18.16
N ILE A 578 -21.47 6.63 16.93
CA ILE A 578 -21.21 7.45 15.75
C ILE A 578 -22.44 8.31 15.41
N ASN A 579 -23.62 7.70 15.37
CA ASN A 579 -24.85 8.37 14.92
C ASN A 579 -25.35 9.37 15.96
N VAL A 580 -25.34 9.04 17.26
CA VAL A 580 -25.71 9.99 18.32
C VAL A 580 -24.80 11.22 18.32
N ALA A 581 -23.51 11.02 18.08
CA ALA A 581 -22.57 12.11 18.00
C ALA A 581 -22.77 12.96 16.74
N LYS A 582 -23.07 12.35 15.58
CA LYS A 582 -23.45 13.07 14.36
C LYS A 582 -24.70 13.91 14.60
N ALA A 583 -25.75 13.35 15.18
CA ALA A 583 -27.02 14.03 15.45
C ALA A 583 -26.86 15.18 16.43
N ARG A 584 -26.05 15.00 17.49
CA ARG A 584 -25.75 16.08 18.44
C ARG A 584 -24.94 17.21 17.79
N PHE A 585 -24.02 16.86 16.90
CA PHE A 585 -23.12 17.82 16.26
C PHE A 585 -23.76 18.54 15.06
N ALA A 586 -24.71 17.89 14.38
CA ALA A 586 -25.31 18.36 13.14
C ALA A 586 -25.72 19.85 13.18
N PRO A 587 -26.43 20.36 14.22
CA PRO A 587 -26.82 21.77 14.30
C PRO A 587 -25.67 22.77 14.11
N LEU A 588 -24.44 22.42 14.50
CA LEU A 588 -23.28 23.29 14.30
C LEU A 588 -22.90 23.42 12.82
N PHE A 589 -23.06 22.37 12.02
CA PHE A 589 -22.87 22.48 10.56
C PHE A 589 -23.90 23.42 9.92
N PHE A 590 -25.15 23.39 10.39
CA PHE A 590 -26.19 24.32 9.94
C PHE A 590 -25.86 25.76 10.37
N GLY A 591 -25.52 25.97 11.64
CA GLY A 591 -25.19 27.30 12.18
C GLY A 591 -23.96 27.94 11.55
N LEU A 592 -23.00 27.14 11.07
CA LEU A 592 -21.78 27.62 10.40
C LEU A 592 -21.89 27.65 8.87
N SER A 593 -23.06 27.31 8.31
CA SER A 593 -23.33 27.20 6.88
C SER A 593 -22.32 26.30 6.15
N MET A 594 -22.23 25.04 6.56
CA MET A 594 -21.36 24.02 5.94
C MET A 594 -22.18 23.05 5.05
N PRO A 595 -22.61 23.49 3.84
CA PRO A 595 -23.68 22.84 3.07
C PRO A 595 -23.40 21.38 2.71
N PHE A 596 -22.16 21.04 2.33
CA PHE A 596 -21.82 19.65 1.97
C PHE A 596 -22.01 18.68 3.15
N TYR A 597 -21.71 19.10 4.37
CA TYR A 597 -21.85 18.24 5.56
C TYR A 597 -23.28 18.23 6.10
N MET A 598 -24.03 19.32 5.91
CA MET A 598 -25.48 19.34 6.14
C MET A 598 -26.19 18.32 5.22
N GLU A 599 -25.87 18.37 3.91
CA GLU A 599 -26.43 17.45 2.92
C GLU A 599 -25.98 16.00 3.18
N THR A 600 -24.71 15.80 3.55
CA THR A 600 -24.17 14.47 3.91
C THR A 600 -24.91 13.85 5.08
N PHE A 601 -25.14 14.62 6.17
CA PHE A 601 -25.89 14.14 7.33
C PHE A 601 -27.30 13.69 6.94
N PHE A 602 -28.05 14.55 6.23
CA PHE A 602 -29.43 14.24 5.86
C PHE A 602 -29.52 13.02 4.94
N ARG A 603 -28.64 12.92 3.93
CA ARG A 603 -28.64 11.80 2.99
C ARG A 603 -28.26 10.47 3.65
N ASP A 604 -27.33 10.48 4.61
CA ASP A 604 -26.98 9.30 5.41
C ASP A 604 -28.15 8.86 6.30
N SER A 605 -28.84 9.80 6.96
CA SER A 605 -30.03 9.49 7.76
C SER A 605 -31.17 8.88 6.92
N VAL A 606 -31.47 9.46 5.75
CA VAL A 606 -32.49 8.91 4.83
C VAL A 606 -32.09 7.53 4.32
N LEU A 607 -30.81 7.32 3.99
CA LEU A 607 -30.30 6.03 3.55
C LEU A 607 -30.55 4.96 4.62
N ARG A 608 -30.16 5.25 5.87
CA ARG A 608 -30.29 4.32 7.00
C ARG A 608 -31.74 3.98 7.32
N ASN A 609 -32.64 4.97 7.25
CA ASN A 609 -34.06 4.76 7.49
C ASN A 609 -34.71 3.84 6.43
N LYS A 610 -34.27 3.94 5.16
CA LYS A 610 -34.79 3.13 4.05
C LYS A 610 -34.10 1.78 3.89
N CYS A 611 -32.96 1.57 4.54
CA CYS A 611 -32.14 0.39 4.37
C CYS A 611 -32.84 -0.84 4.95
N PRO A 612 -32.89 -1.99 4.24
CA PRO A 612 -33.40 -3.24 4.80
C PRO A 612 -32.72 -3.58 6.14
N PRO A 613 -33.45 -4.07 7.15
CA PRO A 613 -32.90 -4.28 8.50
C PRO A 613 -31.63 -5.14 8.54
N GLU A 614 -31.55 -6.18 7.71
CA GLU A 614 -30.40 -7.08 7.62
C GLU A 614 -29.17 -6.36 7.06
N LEU A 615 -29.37 -5.55 6.01
CA LEU A 615 -28.31 -4.74 5.41
C LEU A 615 -27.90 -3.59 6.34
N LEU A 616 -28.85 -2.96 7.05
CA LEU A 616 -28.55 -1.95 8.04
C LEU A 616 -27.70 -2.52 9.18
N ASN A 617 -28.03 -3.72 9.67
CA ASN A 617 -27.23 -4.42 10.68
C ASN A 617 -25.82 -4.74 10.17
N PHE A 618 -25.69 -5.14 8.89
CA PHE A 618 -24.39 -5.32 8.25
C PHE A 618 -23.59 -4.00 8.22
N LEU A 619 -24.20 -2.88 7.82
CA LEU A 619 -23.56 -1.56 7.85
C LEU A 619 -23.13 -1.15 9.26
N LYS A 620 -24.01 -1.33 10.25
CA LYS A 620 -23.72 -1.00 11.66
C LYS A 620 -22.51 -1.77 12.20
N LYS A 621 -22.31 -3.01 11.76
CA LYS A 621 -21.15 -3.84 12.13
C LYS A 621 -19.87 -3.46 11.37
N HIS A 622 -19.93 -2.62 10.35
CA HIS A 622 -18.81 -2.32 9.45
C HIS A 622 -18.67 -0.82 9.16
N GLU A 623 -18.94 0.03 10.17
CA GLU A 623 -18.71 1.48 10.10
C GLU A 623 -17.21 1.81 10.08
N SER A 624 -16.40 1.00 10.78
CA SER A 624 -14.96 1.18 10.84
C SER A 624 -14.20 -0.15 10.85
N TYR A 625 -12.91 -0.07 10.55
CA TYR A 625 -12.07 -1.21 10.24
C TYR A 625 -10.82 -1.22 11.11
N SER A 626 -10.60 -2.30 11.86
CA SER A 626 -9.34 -2.50 12.58
C SER A 626 -8.36 -3.32 11.73
N VAL A 627 -7.57 -2.63 10.91
CA VAL A 627 -6.53 -3.27 10.08
C VAL A 627 -5.44 -3.95 10.92
N SER A 628 -5.25 -3.49 12.17
CA SER A 628 -4.29 -4.08 13.12
C SER A 628 -4.85 -5.28 13.89
N GLY A 629 -6.18 -5.47 13.91
CA GLY A 629 -6.88 -6.41 14.80
C GLY A 629 -7.02 -5.89 16.25
N ASN A 630 -6.52 -4.68 16.56
CA ASN A 630 -6.73 -4.05 17.86
C ASN A 630 -8.09 -3.36 17.90
N ASP A 631 -8.91 -3.73 18.86
CA ASP A 631 -10.30 -3.31 19.04
C ASP A 631 -10.48 -1.84 19.49
N CYS A 632 -9.40 -1.11 19.74
CA CYS A 632 -9.38 0.34 20.03
C CYS A 632 -8.74 1.17 18.90
N LYS A 633 -8.39 0.54 17.77
CA LYS A 633 -7.70 1.19 16.64
C LYS A 633 -8.49 1.11 15.33
N GLY A 634 -9.83 1.08 15.42
CA GLY A 634 -10.70 1.21 14.24
C GLY A 634 -10.46 2.53 13.49
N GLU A 635 -10.61 2.49 12.16
CA GLU A 635 -10.48 3.64 11.27
C GLU A 635 -11.59 3.61 10.22
N GLY A 636 -12.07 4.78 9.80
CA GLY A 636 -12.97 4.89 8.64
C GLY A 636 -12.28 4.38 7.38
N GLY A 637 -13.05 3.82 6.44
CA GLY A 637 -12.48 3.22 5.22
C GLY A 637 -11.71 4.22 4.34
N ASP A 638 -12.06 5.50 4.41
CA ASP A 638 -11.33 6.60 3.75
C ASP A 638 -9.94 6.83 4.38
N PHE A 639 -9.77 6.61 5.69
CA PHE A 639 -8.46 6.64 6.33
C PHE A 639 -7.65 5.36 6.10
N VAL A 640 -8.32 4.21 5.96
CA VAL A 640 -7.68 2.98 5.46
C VAL A 640 -7.09 3.25 4.08
N LEU A 641 -7.88 3.83 3.17
CA LEU A 641 -7.41 4.26 1.84
C LEU A 641 -6.23 5.23 1.93
N GLU A 642 -6.30 6.26 2.79
CA GLU A 642 -5.19 7.21 2.92
C GLU A 642 -3.89 6.53 3.37
N SER A 643 -3.98 5.46 4.17
CA SER A 643 -2.81 4.64 4.52
C SER A 643 -2.22 3.91 3.32
N PHE A 644 -3.06 3.37 2.43
CA PHE A 644 -2.62 2.83 1.15
C PHE A 644 -2.02 3.93 0.26
N ASN A 645 -2.67 5.08 0.14
CA ASN A 645 -2.16 6.22 -0.63
C ASN A 645 -0.80 6.69 -0.13
N ARG A 646 -0.55 6.73 1.19
CA ARG A 646 0.78 7.02 1.73
C ARG A 646 1.83 6.01 1.26
N ASN A 647 1.48 4.73 1.20
CA ASN A 647 2.38 3.71 0.66
C ASN A 647 2.56 3.86 -0.85
N VAL A 648 1.49 4.09 -1.61
CA VAL A 648 1.58 4.36 -3.05
C VAL A 648 2.47 5.56 -3.34
N LYS A 649 2.27 6.68 -2.63
CA LYS A 649 3.08 7.91 -2.73
C LYS A 649 4.56 7.66 -2.43
N ARG A 650 4.89 6.75 -1.49
CA ARG A 650 6.27 6.33 -1.23
C ARG A 650 6.89 5.61 -2.44
N LEU A 651 6.08 4.97 -3.29
CA LEU A 651 6.55 4.32 -4.51
C LEU A 651 6.71 5.27 -5.72
N LEU A 652 6.24 6.52 -5.61
CA LEU A 652 6.30 7.47 -6.71
C LEU A 652 7.65 8.20 -6.73
N PRO A 653 8.21 8.50 -7.92
CA PRO A 653 9.45 9.26 -8.01
C PRO A 653 9.29 10.67 -7.44
N SER A 654 10.39 11.27 -7.00
CA SER A 654 10.41 12.68 -6.60
C SER A 654 10.05 13.57 -7.81
N GLY A 655 8.95 14.33 -7.71
CA GLY A 655 8.41 15.15 -8.79
C GLY A 655 6.92 14.90 -9.02
N LEU A 656 6.39 15.33 -10.17
CA LEU A 656 5.02 15.08 -10.59
C LEU A 656 4.96 13.76 -11.40
N PRO A 657 4.36 12.69 -10.86
CA PRO A 657 4.29 11.40 -11.52
C PRO A 657 3.20 11.37 -12.59
N ASN A 658 3.48 10.78 -13.76
CA ASN A 658 2.46 10.58 -14.79
C ASN A 658 1.49 9.43 -14.46
N GLU A 659 0.43 9.28 -15.24
CA GLU A 659 -0.61 8.25 -15.08
C GLU A 659 -0.03 6.83 -15.00
N GLN A 660 0.89 6.49 -15.90
CA GLN A 660 1.60 5.20 -15.91
C GLN A 660 2.41 4.96 -14.64
N GLY A 661 2.99 6.01 -14.05
CA GLY A 661 3.69 5.95 -12.78
C GLY A 661 2.76 5.59 -11.62
N TRP A 662 1.58 6.21 -11.58
CA TRP A 662 0.53 5.88 -10.61
C TRP A 662 -0.03 4.47 -10.76
N ILE A 663 -0.37 4.06 -11.99
CA ILE A 663 -0.84 2.69 -12.27
C ILE A 663 0.20 1.67 -11.79
N ARG A 664 1.46 1.86 -12.18
CA ARG A 664 2.56 1.01 -11.75
C ARG A 664 2.71 1.00 -10.22
N ALA A 665 2.60 2.16 -9.57
CA ALA A 665 2.72 2.23 -8.12
C ALA A 665 1.57 1.47 -7.43
N CYS A 666 0.32 1.75 -7.79
CA CYS A 666 -0.85 1.06 -7.25
C CYS A 666 -0.75 -0.45 -7.42
N ARG A 667 -0.40 -0.94 -8.62
CA ARG A 667 -0.28 -2.38 -8.89
C ARG A 667 0.87 -3.08 -8.16
N ASN A 668 1.85 -2.33 -7.64
CA ASN A 668 3.02 -2.88 -6.94
C ASN A 668 3.03 -2.62 -5.43
N VAL A 669 2.14 -1.77 -4.90
CA VAL A 669 2.20 -1.29 -3.50
C VAL A 669 2.15 -2.43 -2.51
N GLU A 670 1.25 -3.38 -2.72
CA GLU A 670 1.04 -4.49 -1.78
C GLU A 670 2.19 -5.49 -1.84
N ARG A 671 2.61 -5.83 -3.06
CA ARG A 671 3.75 -6.70 -3.35
C ARG A 671 5.00 -6.19 -2.64
N LEU A 672 5.29 -4.90 -2.77
CA LEU A 672 6.47 -4.29 -2.17
C LEU A 672 6.31 -4.08 -0.65
N ALA A 673 5.11 -3.74 -0.17
CA ALA A 673 4.86 -3.55 1.26
C ALA A 673 5.07 -4.85 2.07
N LYS A 674 4.75 -6.02 1.51
CA LYS A 674 5.01 -7.32 2.13
C LYS A 674 6.51 -7.56 2.37
N VAL A 675 7.35 -7.18 1.42
CA VAL A 675 8.81 -7.37 1.53
C VAL A 675 9.42 -6.38 2.51
N ILE A 676 8.90 -5.16 2.60
CA ILE A 676 9.40 -4.13 3.52
C ILE A 676 9.13 -4.50 4.99
N LYS A 677 7.99 -5.11 5.31
CA LYS A 677 7.58 -5.45 6.69
C LYS A 677 8.40 -6.60 7.35
N LYS A 678 9.18 -7.37 6.60
CA LYS A 678 9.98 -8.50 7.10
C LYS A 678 11.43 -8.14 7.48
N LYS A 679 11.79 -6.86 7.37
CA LYS A 679 13.01 -6.29 7.94
C LYS A 679 12.65 -5.46 9.16
#